data_AF-A0A8C9DRF5-F1
#
_entry.id   AF-A0A8C9DRF5-F1
#
_cell.length_a   1.000
_cell.length_b   1.000
_cell.length_c   1.000
_cell.angle_alpha   90.00
_cell.angle_beta   90.00
_cell.angle_gamma   90.00
#
_symmetry.space_group_name_H-M   'P 1'
#
loop_
_entity.id
_entity.type
_entity.pdbx_description
1 polymer ?
#
loop_
_entity_poly.entity_id
_entity_poly.type
_entity_poly.pdbx_seq_one_letter_code
_entity_poly.pdbx_strand_id
1 'polypeptide(L)'
;MPKSLLRYFCFFSDIQVAQCVSPKGPLACSRTYFFGATHVPYLGKSLRLLSQVYAAVVEAVLAAIACYAKTSSLTKAKEAAEQTLGSGLESFELIQFKAALRIVPLDSEDSLSFVKTACMTVYDIPDLLGGKGCLGSVVFSESFLTSQILVKEKDGTVTTETSSIVLTAAVPRFCSWLVEDNEVKLSEKTQQAVRGDECFLGTFLTGGEGAYLYSGNLQSWPEEGNVNFFSNGLLFSHHHHGSIVISKDHMNSISFYDGDSTSIVAALLIDFKSSMLPHLPVHFHGSSNFLMVALFPKSKIYQAFYSEVFSPWQQQDNSGLSLKVIQEDGLSVEQKKLHSSAQMLFSALSHPAGEKRSSLKLLSAKLPELDWFLQHFAISSISQEPVMRTHLPILLQPAEINPTHRVENDKVIISIVTGLPGCHASELCAFLVTLHKEYGRWMVYRQIMDSSECFHAAHFQRYLSSALEAQQNRSVRQSAYIRKKTRLLVVLQGYTDVIDVVQALQTHPDSNVKSSFTIGAITACVDPLSCYMEHRFLFPKCLDQCSQGLVSNVVFTSHTMEQRHPVLVQLQSLIRAANPTAAFILAENGIVTRNEDIELILSENSFSSPQMLRSRYLMYPGWYEGKFDSGSVFPLMVQICVWFGRPLEKTRFVARCKAIQSSIKSSPFSGNIYHILGKVKFSDSERTMEVCHNTLANSLSIMPVLEGPTPPPDSRSTPQDSSGQQECYLVFIGCSLKEDSVKDWLRQSAKQKPQRKALKTRGMLTQQEIRNIHVKRHLDPLPAGYFYNGTQFVNFFGDKTDFHPLMDQFMNDYVEEANREIERYNRELEQQEYHDLFEQKP
;
A
#
# COMPACT_ATOMS: atom_id res chain seq x y z
N MET A 1 34.21 -3.20 -0.86
CA MET A 1 34.12 -2.52 -2.18
C MET A 1 33.79 -3.55 -3.24
N PRO A 2 32.74 -3.39 -4.06
CA PRO A 2 32.57 -4.23 -5.23
C PRO A 2 33.65 -3.88 -6.26
N LYS A 3 34.13 -4.89 -6.99
CA LYS A 3 35.12 -4.74 -8.07
C LYS A 3 34.55 -3.85 -9.19
N SER A 4 34.71 -2.54 -9.10
CA SER A 4 34.52 -1.62 -10.23
C SER A 4 35.67 -1.82 -11.21
N LEU A 5 35.36 -1.84 -12.50
CA LEU A 5 36.40 -1.83 -13.53
C LEU A 5 36.86 -0.37 -13.66
N LEU A 6 37.99 -0.01 -13.04
CA LEU A 6 38.63 1.27 -13.33
C LEU A 6 39.26 1.18 -14.71
N ARG A 7 38.79 2.01 -15.66
CA ARG A 7 39.50 2.27 -16.91
C ARG A 7 40.22 3.59 -16.76
N TYR A 8 41.55 3.56 -16.80
CA TYR A 8 42.40 4.74 -16.79
C TYR A 8 42.54 5.26 -18.22
N PHE A 9 42.23 6.54 -18.44
CA PHE A 9 42.47 7.20 -19.73
C PHE A 9 43.30 8.46 -19.48
N CYS A 10 44.50 8.49 -20.06
CA CYS A 10 45.49 9.57 -20.08
C CYS A 10 46.18 9.91 -18.75
N PHE A 11 47.52 9.84 -18.79
CA PHE A 11 48.43 10.50 -17.85
C PHE A 11 48.97 11.77 -18.52
N PHE A 12 48.71 12.93 -17.92
CA PHE A 12 49.56 14.12 -18.05
C PHE A 12 50.24 14.30 -16.70
N SER A 13 51.43 14.89 -16.65
CA SER A 13 52.35 14.85 -15.48
C SER A 13 51.68 15.12 -14.12
N ASP A 14 50.64 15.98 -14.07
CA ASP A 14 50.08 16.49 -12.82
C ASP A 14 48.58 16.14 -12.60
N ILE A 15 47.92 15.48 -13.56
CA ILE A 15 46.48 15.13 -13.48
C ILE A 15 46.16 13.69 -13.94
N GLN A 16 45.12 13.12 -13.34
CA GLN A 16 44.57 11.83 -13.71
C GLN A 16 43.06 11.90 -13.95
N VAL A 17 42.62 11.41 -15.10
CA VAL A 17 41.20 11.18 -15.37
C VAL A 17 40.85 9.72 -15.03
N ALA A 18 39.96 9.57 -14.05
CA ALA A 18 39.46 8.27 -13.61
C ALA A 18 38.01 8.09 -14.05
N GLN A 19 37.74 7.06 -14.86
CA GLN A 19 36.38 6.62 -15.18
C GLN A 19 36.06 5.33 -14.42
N CYS A 20 35.06 5.41 -13.56
CA CYS A 20 34.54 4.29 -12.79
C CYS A 20 33.25 3.79 -13.45
N VAL A 21 33.20 2.52 -13.84
CA VAL A 21 31.99 1.91 -14.42
C VAL A 21 31.66 0.64 -13.65
N SER A 22 30.39 0.49 -13.29
CA SER A 22 29.88 -0.74 -12.69
C SER A 22 29.88 -1.86 -13.75
N PRO A 23 30.51 -3.01 -13.50
CA PRO A 23 30.55 -4.09 -14.48
C PRO A 23 29.18 -4.77 -14.71
N LYS A 24 28.22 -4.58 -13.80
CA LYS A 24 26.91 -5.26 -13.80
C LYS A 24 25.73 -4.30 -13.89
N GLY A 25 25.95 -3.00 -14.05
CA GLY A 25 24.86 -2.02 -14.04
C GLY A 25 25.23 -0.71 -14.73
N PRO A 26 24.24 0.19 -14.89
CA PRO A 26 24.40 1.41 -15.67
C PRO A 26 25.22 2.49 -14.95
N LEU A 27 25.58 2.28 -13.68
CA LEU A 27 26.29 3.28 -12.88
C LEU A 27 27.69 3.55 -13.44
N ALA A 28 27.92 4.80 -13.81
CA ALA A 28 29.21 5.31 -14.21
C ALA A 28 29.45 6.71 -13.64
N CYS A 29 30.71 7.01 -13.35
CA CYS A 29 31.14 8.36 -13.02
C CYS A 29 32.58 8.60 -13.48
N SER A 30 32.89 9.85 -13.75
CA SER A 30 34.21 10.32 -14.14
C SER A 30 34.68 11.36 -13.14
N ARG A 31 35.96 11.32 -12.79
CA ARG A 31 36.62 12.24 -11.86
C ARG A 31 37.94 12.69 -12.48
N THR A 32 38.33 13.92 -12.18
CA THR A 32 39.69 14.39 -12.40
C THR A 32 40.36 14.56 -11.04
N TYR A 33 41.47 13.87 -10.84
CA TYR A 33 42.27 13.95 -9.62
C TYR A 33 43.64 14.53 -9.92
N PHE A 34 44.30 15.02 -8.87
CA PHE A 34 45.53 15.81 -8.99
C PHE A 34 46.71 15.12 -8.31
N PHE A 35 47.88 15.19 -8.91
CA PHE A 35 49.14 14.76 -8.32
C PHE A 35 49.94 16.02 -7.97
N GLY A 36 49.90 16.40 -6.70
CA GLY A 36 50.44 17.64 -6.17
C GLY A 36 49.48 18.33 -5.20
N ALA A 37 49.96 19.35 -4.49
CA ALA A 37 49.12 20.11 -3.57
C ALA A 37 48.36 21.26 -4.25
N THR A 38 47.12 21.48 -3.81
CA THR A 38 46.22 22.52 -4.34
C THR A 38 46.19 23.79 -3.48
N HIS A 39 47.03 23.88 -2.45
CA HIS A 39 47.09 25.00 -1.51
C HIS A 39 48.52 25.36 -1.06
N VAL A 40 48.71 26.62 -0.66
CA VAL A 40 49.99 27.17 -0.18
C VAL A 40 50.33 26.61 1.20
N PRO A 41 51.59 26.23 1.50
CA PRO A 41 52.86 26.54 0.80
C PRO A 41 53.28 25.54 -0.28
N TYR A 42 52.51 24.48 -0.49
CA TYR A 42 52.86 23.36 -1.37
C TYR A 42 52.43 23.59 -2.83
N LEU A 43 51.86 24.76 -3.12
CA LEU A 43 51.14 25.02 -4.36
C LEU A 43 52.05 25.15 -5.60
N GLY A 44 51.85 24.27 -6.57
CA GLY A 44 52.22 24.51 -7.97
C GLY A 44 51.24 25.50 -8.64
N LYS A 45 51.75 26.60 -9.22
CA LYS A 45 50.91 27.66 -9.84
C LYS A 45 49.96 27.13 -10.93
N SER A 46 50.39 26.13 -11.72
CA SER A 46 49.59 25.52 -12.80
C SER A 46 48.52 24.55 -12.30
N LEU A 47 48.78 23.83 -11.20
CA LEU A 47 47.83 22.91 -10.57
C LEU A 47 46.64 23.66 -9.96
N ARG A 48 46.88 24.87 -9.42
CA ARG A 48 45.82 25.76 -8.92
C ARG A 48 44.77 26.02 -9.99
N LEU A 49 45.20 26.42 -11.17
CA LEU A 49 44.33 26.74 -12.30
C LEU A 49 43.46 25.53 -12.68
N LEU A 50 44.06 24.36 -12.87
CA LEU A 50 43.32 23.14 -13.20
C LEU A 50 42.31 22.74 -12.12
N SER A 51 42.69 22.87 -10.84
CA SER A 51 41.81 22.55 -9.71
C SER A 51 40.60 23.50 -9.60
N GLN A 52 40.79 24.78 -9.90
CA GLN A 52 39.73 25.79 -9.96
C GLN A 52 38.76 25.54 -11.13
N VAL A 53 39.29 25.23 -12.31
CA VAL A 53 38.46 24.84 -13.47
C VAL A 53 37.65 23.58 -13.17
N TYR A 54 38.28 22.57 -12.57
CA TYR A 54 37.58 21.34 -12.19
C TYR A 54 36.49 21.59 -11.13
N ALA A 55 36.75 22.43 -10.12
CA ALA A 55 35.74 22.82 -9.15
C ALA A 55 34.52 23.48 -9.82
N ALA A 56 34.74 24.43 -10.74
CA ALA A 56 33.66 25.05 -11.51
C ALA A 56 32.86 24.04 -12.37
N VAL A 57 33.55 23.04 -12.94
CA VAL A 57 32.90 21.95 -13.70
C VAL A 57 32.04 21.06 -12.80
N VAL A 58 32.49 20.75 -11.57
CA VAL A 58 31.70 19.98 -10.60
C VAL A 58 30.43 20.74 -10.23
N GLU A 59 30.55 22.04 -9.92
CA GLU A 59 29.40 22.89 -9.60
C GLU A 59 28.40 22.96 -10.76
N ALA A 60 28.89 23.14 -11.99
CA ALA A 60 28.06 23.22 -13.18
C ALA A 60 27.26 21.93 -13.44
N VAL A 61 27.88 20.76 -13.29
CA VAL A 61 27.17 19.46 -13.47
C VAL A 61 26.12 19.26 -12.38
N LEU A 62 26.41 19.60 -11.12
CA LEU A 62 25.45 19.46 -10.03
C LEU A 62 24.28 20.46 -10.17
N ALA A 63 24.55 21.68 -10.63
CA ALA A 63 23.52 22.65 -10.99
C ALA A 63 22.64 22.15 -12.16
N ALA A 64 23.26 21.52 -13.17
CA ALA A 64 22.54 20.89 -14.27
C ALA A 64 21.61 19.77 -13.79
N ILE A 65 22.08 18.90 -12.89
CA ILE A 65 21.27 17.83 -12.29
C ILE A 65 20.09 18.41 -11.51
N ALA A 66 20.33 19.42 -10.66
CA ALA A 66 19.27 20.06 -9.88
C ALA A 66 18.23 20.77 -10.77
N CYS A 67 18.68 21.43 -11.85
CA CYS A 67 17.80 22.06 -12.84
C CYS A 67 16.99 21.01 -13.61
N TYR A 68 17.64 19.93 -14.06
CA TYR A 68 16.99 18.84 -14.76
C TYR A 68 15.94 18.15 -13.86
N ALA A 69 16.26 17.90 -12.59
CA ALA A 69 15.32 17.29 -11.64
C ALA A 69 14.03 18.12 -11.48
N LYS A 70 14.14 19.45 -11.51
CA LYS A 70 13.00 20.37 -11.37
C LYS A 70 12.20 20.58 -12.65
N THR A 71 12.87 20.54 -13.80
CA THR A 71 12.28 20.97 -15.09
C THR A 71 12.07 19.85 -16.09
N SER A 72 12.70 18.69 -15.85
CA SER A 72 12.80 17.58 -16.79
C SER A 72 13.30 18.00 -18.19
N SER A 73 13.99 19.14 -18.31
CA SER A 73 14.40 19.74 -19.57
C SER A 73 15.92 19.73 -19.72
N LEU A 74 16.40 19.08 -20.79
CA LEU A 74 17.81 19.07 -21.15
C LEU A 74 18.34 20.47 -21.48
N THR A 75 17.55 21.27 -22.20
CA THR A 75 17.93 22.63 -22.60
C THR A 75 18.15 23.54 -21.40
N LYS A 76 17.18 23.56 -20.47
CA LYS A 76 17.30 24.37 -19.23
C LYS A 76 18.44 23.90 -18.33
N ALA A 77 18.66 22.58 -18.27
CA ALA A 77 19.79 22.02 -17.52
C ALA A 77 21.14 22.44 -18.12
N LYS A 78 21.22 22.49 -19.46
CA LYS A 78 22.42 22.97 -20.17
C LYS A 78 22.67 24.46 -19.93
N GLU A 79 21.65 25.30 -20.05
CA GLU A 79 21.74 26.74 -19.76
C GLU A 79 22.20 27.00 -18.33
N ALA A 80 21.64 26.28 -17.34
CA ALA A 80 22.04 26.39 -15.95
C ALA A 80 23.51 25.98 -15.74
N ALA A 81 23.96 24.89 -16.38
CA ALA A 81 25.35 24.45 -16.29
C ALA A 81 26.32 25.47 -16.90
N GLU A 82 25.99 26.02 -18.07
CA GLU A 82 26.82 27.02 -18.76
C GLU A 82 26.89 28.33 -17.96
N GLN A 83 25.77 28.77 -17.36
CA GLN A 83 25.75 29.93 -16.47
C GLN A 83 26.59 29.71 -15.21
N THR A 84 26.41 28.57 -14.52
CA THR A 84 27.19 28.24 -13.33
C THR A 84 28.67 28.09 -13.64
N LEU A 85 29.02 27.46 -14.76
CA LEU A 85 30.41 27.37 -15.22
C LEU A 85 31.00 28.75 -15.51
N GLY A 86 30.26 29.61 -16.21
CA GLY A 86 30.67 30.99 -16.50
C GLY A 86 30.95 31.79 -15.23
N SER A 87 30.01 31.80 -14.28
CA SER A 87 30.19 32.49 -12.99
C SER A 87 31.35 31.91 -12.16
N GLY A 88 31.51 30.57 -12.16
CA GLY A 88 32.62 29.92 -11.48
C GLY A 88 33.97 30.34 -12.08
N LEU A 89 34.08 30.38 -13.41
CA LEU A 89 35.29 30.82 -14.10
C LEU A 89 35.55 32.33 -13.97
N GLU A 90 34.50 33.17 -13.95
CA GLU A 90 34.59 34.61 -13.68
C GLU A 90 35.18 34.90 -12.30
N SER A 91 34.79 34.11 -11.28
CA SER A 91 35.33 34.24 -9.92
C SER A 91 36.85 34.01 -9.83
N PHE A 92 37.44 33.40 -10.86
CA PHE A 92 38.87 33.13 -10.98
C PHE A 92 39.54 33.89 -12.15
N GLU A 93 38.82 34.78 -12.85
CA GLU A 93 39.28 35.55 -14.02
C GLU A 93 39.58 34.69 -15.29
N LEU A 94 38.82 33.62 -15.52
CA LEU A 94 39.13 32.56 -16.49
C LEU A 94 38.13 32.37 -17.66
N ILE A 95 37.54 33.46 -18.19
CA ILE A 95 36.33 33.43 -19.05
C ILE A 95 36.50 32.75 -20.44
N GLN A 96 37.70 32.27 -20.83
CA GLN A 96 38.02 31.93 -22.23
C GLN A 96 37.99 30.43 -22.62
N PHE A 97 37.33 29.54 -21.86
CA PHE A 97 37.41 28.09 -22.12
C PHE A 97 36.25 27.49 -22.94
N LYS A 98 36.56 26.49 -23.78
CA LYS A 98 35.57 25.67 -24.49
C LYS A 98 35.13 24.49 -23.63
N ALA A 99 33.84 24.42 -23.31
CA ALA A 99 33.25 23.34 -22.53
C ALA A 99 32.18 22.57 -23.33
N ALA A 100 32.01 21.28 -23.03
CA ALA A 100 30.94 20.45 -23.58
C ALA A 100 30.19 19.73 -22.46
N LEU A 101 28.92 20.07 -22.26
CA LEU A 101 28.00 19.34 -21.39
C LEU A 101 27.22 18.27 -22.19
N ARG A 102 27.13 17.06 -21.65
CA ARG A 102 26.29 15.97 -22.15
C ARG A 102 25.51 15.36 -20.97
N ILE A 103 24.18 15.35 -21.06
CA ILE A 103 23.34 14.54 -20.19
C ILE A 103 22.74 13.43 -21.04
N VAL A 104 22.96 12.18 -20.64
CA VAL A 104 22.58 11.00 -21.42
C VAL A 104 21.78 10.04 -20.53
N PRO A 105 20.57 9.62 -20.94
CA PRO A 105 19.89 8.51 -20.30
C PRO A 105 20.68 7.22 -20.55
N LEU A 106 20.93 6.44 -19.49
CA LEU A 106 21.79 5.24 -19.58
C LEU A 106 21.03 3.95 -19.89
N ASP A 107 19.70 3.94 -19.74
CA ASP A 107 18.83 2.77 -19.96
C ASP A 107 17.81 3.01 -21.09
N SER A 108 17.34 1.93 -21.74
CA SER A 108 16.39 1.95 -22.86
C SER A 108 15.03 2.55 -22.49
N GLU A 109 14.32 3.12 -23.47
CA GLU A 109 13.05 3.86 -23.31
C GLU A 109 11.93 3.13 -22.53
N ASP A 110 12.06 1.83 -22.29
CA ASP A 110 11.04 0.99 -21.64
C ASP A 110 11.22 0.77 -20.11
N SER A 111 12.26 1.31 -19.45
CA SER A 111 12.47 1.07 -17.99
C SER A 111 11.93 2.20 -17.11
N LEU A 112 11.02 1.91 -16.17
CA LEU A 112 10.41 2.89 -15.24
C LEU A 112 11.41 3.57 -14.26
N SER A 113 12.66 3.12 -14.22
CA SER A 113 13.71 3.58 -13.29
C SER A 113 14.96 4.05 -14.04
N PHE A 114 14.86 5.18 -14.76
CA PHE A 114 15.94 5.71 -15.58
C PHE A 114 17.07 6.32 -14.75
N VAL A 115 18.18 5.58 -14.60
CA VAL A 115 19.46 6.16 -14.20
C VAL A 115 19.95 7.07 -15.32
N LYS A 116 20.32 8.30 -14.98
CA LYS A 116 20.83 9.30 -15.92
C LYS A 116 22.27 9.61 -15.59
N THR A 117 23.10 9.89 -16.59
CA THR A 117 24.45 10.44 -16.38
C THR A 117 24.48 11.88 -16.86
N ALA A 118 24.94 12.80 -16.01
CA ALA A 118 25.36 14.13 -16.42
C ALA A 118 26.89 14.19 -16.46
N CYS A 119 27.46 14.66 -17.55
CA CYS A 119 28.90 14.72 -17.80
C CYS A 119 29.28 16.06 -18.41
N MET A 120 30.33 16.69 -17.89
CA MET A 120 30.93 17.86 -18.50
C MET A 120 32.43 17.63 -18.68
N THR A 121 32.94 18.00 -19.86
CA THR A 121 34.36 18.00 -20.17
C THR A 121 34.78 19.38 -20.65
N VAL A 122 35.89 19.88 -20.11
CA VAL A 122 36.58 21.09 -20.59
C VAL A 122 37.90 20.64 -21.21
N TYR A 123 38.07 20.96 -22.49
CA TYR A 123 39.22 20.53 -23.28
C TYR A 123 40.26 21.63 -23.38
N ASP A 124 41.50 21.22 -23.63
CA ASP A 124 42.60 22.09 -24.06
C ASP A 124 42.82 23.32 -23.18
N ILE A 125 42.88 23.13 -21.86
CA ILE A 125 43.08 24.22 -20.89
C ILE A 125 44.49 24.81 -21.13
N PRO A 126 44.62 26.09 -21.54
CA PRO A 126 45.91 26.71 -21.80
C PRO A 126 46.71 26.94 -20.52
N ASP A 127 48.04 26.85 -20.65
CA ASP A 127 48.96 27.29 -19.60
C ASP A 127 49.12 28.82 -19.65
N LEU A 128 48.36 29.51 -18.79
CA LEU A 128 48.38 30.98 -18.70
C LEU A 128 49.64 31.51 -18.00
N LEU A 129 50.44 30.66 -17.35
CA LEU A 129 51.54 31.07 -16.47
C LEU A 129 52.93 30.60 -16.95
N GLY A 130 53.01 29.52 -17.73
CA GLY A 130 54.26 28.93 -18.24
C GLY A 130 54.58 29.15 -19.73
N GLY A 131 53.72 29.82 -20.51
CA GLY A 131 53.88 30.04 -21.96
C GLY A 131 52.90 29.18 -22.79
N LYS A 132 52.94 29.25 -24.14
CA LYS A 132 51.96 28.70 -25.14
C LYS A 132 51.68 27.16 -25.11
N GLY A 133 51.69 26.50 -23.95
CA GLY A 133 51.38 25.08 -23.75
C GLY A 133 49.93 24.83 -23.33
N CYS A 134 49.55 23.56 -23.26
CA CYS A 134 48.26 23.08 -22.78
C CYS A 134 48.47 22.29 -21.47
N LEU A 135 47.75 22.66 -20.42
CA LEU A 135 47.78 22.01 -19.09
C LEU A 135 46.99 20.69 -19.07
N GLY A 136 46.12 20.46 -20.05
CA GLY A 136 45.35 19.23 -20.19
C GLY A 136 43.84 19.47 -20.30
N SER A 137 43.05 18.47 -19.93
CA SER A 137 41.59 18.50 -19.97
C SER A 137 41.03 17.95 -18.66
N VAL A 138 39.90 18.49 -18.20
CA VAL A 138 39.21 18.01 -17.00
C VAL A 138 37.85 17.42 -17.39
N VAL A 139 37.45 16.36 -16.71
CA VAL A 139 36.13 15.73 -16.86
C VAL A 139 35.52 15.41 -15.52
N PHE A 140 34.21 15.63 -15.42
CA PHE A 140 33.40 15.23 -14.29
C PHE A 140 32.09 14.63 -14.78
N SER A 141 31.67 13.52 -14.18
CA SER A 141 30.33 12.99 -14.43
C SER A 141 29.72 12.29 -13.22
N GLU A 142 28.40 12.33 -13.12
CA GLU A 142 27.63 11.72 -12.02
C GLU A 142 26.44 10.94 -12.59
N SER A 143 26.18 9.76 -12.02
CA SER A 143 24.94 9.00 -12.22
C SER A 143 23.92 9.40 -11.14
N PHE A 144 22.69 9.71 -11.56
CA PHE A 144 21.63 10.19 -10.67
C PHE A 144 20.25 9.62 -11.03
N LEU A 145 19.36 9.65 -10.06
CA LEU A 145 17.93 9.36 -10.23
C LEU A 145 17.10 10.62 -9.97
N THR A 146 15.97 10.69 -10.64
CA THR A 146 14.95 11.73 -10.47
C THR A 146 13.64 11.06 -10.10
N SER A 147 12.90 11.67 -9.19
CA SER A 147 11.59 11.23 -8.77
C SER A 147 10.63 12.41 -8.85
N GLN A 148 9.42 12.12 -9.33
CA GLN A 148 8.37 13.12 -9.57
C GLN A 148 7.04 12.62 -9.00
N ILE A 149 6.42 13.44 -8.16
CA ILE A 149 5.07 13.19 -7.63
C ILE A 149 4.18 14.33 -8.11
N LEU A 150 3.05 13.99 -8.74
CA LEU A 150 2.02 14.97 -9.03
C LEU A 150 1.23 15.26 -7.75
N VAL A 151 1.07 16.53 -7.41
CA VAL A 151 0.42 16.97 -6.18
C VAL A 151 -0.77 17.85 -6.53
N LYS A 152 -1.94 17.50 -6.02
CA LYS A 152 -3.17 18.28 -6.20
C LYS A 152 -3.36 19.24 -5.04
N GLU A 153 -3.45 20.52 -5.37
CA GLU A 153 -3.70 21.61 -4.45
C GLU A 153 -5.19 21.74 -4.12
N LYS A 154 -5.52 22.54 -3.10
CA LYS A 154 -6.91 22.72 -2.63
C LYS A 154 -7.82 23.37 -3.68
N ASP A 155 -7.25 24.19 -4.56
CA ASP A 155 -7.95 24.85 -5.67
C ASP A 155 -8.13 23.91 -6.89
N GLY A 156 -7.61 22.68 -6.82
CA GLY A 156 -7.66 21.70 -7.88
C GLY A 156 -6.50 21.78 -8.88
N THR A 157 -5.59 22.75 -8.74
CA THR A 157 -4.38 22.81 -9.56
C THR A 157 -3.46 21.63 -9.26
N VAL A 158 -2.74 21.15 -10.28
CA VAL A 158 -1.78 20.05 -10.13
C VAL A 158 -0.38 20.63 -10.24
N THR A 159 0.34 20.63 -9.12
CA THR A 159 1.75 20.98 -9.01
C THR A 159 2.61 19.72 -9.07
N THR A 160 3.90 19.91 -9.26
CA THR A 160 4.86 18.80 -9.31
C THR A 160 5.85 18.94 -8.16
N GLU A 161 5.92 17.93 -7.30
CA GLU A 161 6.99 17.77 -6.32
C GLU A 161 8.11 16.94 -6.96
N THR A 162 9.35 17.41 -6.84
CA THR A 162 10.51 16.75 -7.45
C THR A 162 11.57 16.45 -6.41
N SER A 163 12.26 15.32 -6.58
CA SER A 163 13.40 14.95 -5.77
C SER A 163 14.45 14.28 -6.65
N SER A 164 15.72 14.40 -6.26
CA SER A 164 16.82 13.76 -6.97
C SER A 164 17.87 13.24 -6.01
N ILE A 165 18.53 12.16 -6.40
CA ILE A 165 19.69 11.64 -5.66
C ILE A 165 20.82 11.30 -6.61
N VAL A 166 22.03 11.68 -6.24
CA VAL A 166 23.25 11.34 -6.97
C VAL A 166 23.82 10.05 -6.41
N LEU A 167 23.68 8.96 -7.15
CA LEU A 167 24.07 7.61 -6.72
C LEU A 167 25.59 7.45 -6.59
N THR A 168 26.35 8.20 -7.40
CA THR A 168 27.82 8.16 -7.42
C THR A 168 28.47 9.21 -6.51
N ALA A 169 27.69 9.97 -5.73
CA ALA A 169 28.23 10.99 -4.83
C ALA A 169 29.11 10.43 -3.71
N ALA A 170 28.96 9.15 -3.37
CA ALA A 170 29.82 8.44 -2.42
C ALA A 170 31.26 8.22 -2.92
N VAL A 171 31.53 8.41 -4.22
CA VAL A 171 32.88 8.45 -4.78
C VAL A 171 33.40 9.89 -4.65
N PRO A 172 34.52 10.12 -3.93
CA PRO A 172 35.06 11.45 -3.70
C PRO A 172 35.14 12.27 -4.99
N ARG A 173 34.55 13.46 -4.98
CA ARG A 173 34.57 14.37 -6.13
C ARG A 173 35.96 14.99 -6.32
N PHE A 174 36.62 15.26 -5.20
CA PHE A 174 37.96 15.83 -5.13
C PHE A 174 38.90 14.86 -4.45
N CYS A 175 40.09 14.69 -5.03
CA CYS A 175 41.18 13.96 -4.41
C CYS A 175 42.49 14.47 -5.01
N SER A 176 43.52 14.57 -4.17
CA SER A 176 44.86 14.91 -4.58
C SER A 176 45.87 14.09 -3.78
N TRP A 177 47.02 13.79 -4.37
CA TRP A 177 48.11 13.09 -3.68
C TRP A 177 49.38 13.92 -3.77
N LEU A 178 50.08 14.08 -2.65
CA LEU A 178 51.46 14.57 -2.68
C LEU A 178 52.33 13.47 -3.31
N VAL A 179 52.81 13.71 -4.54
CA VAL A 179 53.64 12.75 -5.28
C VAL A 179 55.10 13.20 -5.37
N GLU A 180 55.34 14.51 -5.42
CA GLU A 180 56.69 15.07 -5.51
C GLU A 180 57.42 15.01 -4.17
N ASP A 181 58.64 14.47 -4.19
CA ASP A 181 59.53 14.31 -3.02
C ASP A 181 59.69 15.60 -2.21
N ASN A 182 59.73 16.75 -2.90
CA ASN A 182 59.90 18.06 -2.26
C ASN A 182 58.66 18.49 -1.48
N GLU A 183 57.45 18.22 -1.99
CA GLU A 183 56.19 18.55 -1.34
C GLU A 183 55.97 17.67 -0.11
N VAL A 184 56.25 16.37 -0.24
CA VAL A 184 56.20 15.41 0.88
C VAL A 184 57.16 15.82 1.98
N LYS A 185 58.43 16.09 1.64
CA LYS A 185 59.43 16.57 2.60
C LYS A 185 59.04 17.90 3.24
N LEU A 186 58.40 18.80 2.50
CA LEU A 186 57.92 20.07 3.06
C LEU A 186 56.78 19.82 4.05
N SER A 187 55.83 18.92 3.74
CA SER A 187 54.73 18.58 4.63
C SER A 187 55.23 17.90 5.91
N GLU A 188 56.19 16.98 5.78
CA GLU A 188 56.84 16.35 6.94
C GLU A 188 57.60 17.37 7.78
N LYS A 189 58.34 18.30 7.15
CA LYS A 189 59.01 19.41 7.85
C LYS A 189 58.03 20.31 8.56
N THR A 190 56.89 20.63 7.97
CA THR A 190 55.84 21.43 8.63
C THR A 190 55.28 20.70 9.84
N GLN A 191 55.04 19.39 9.75
CA GLN A 191 54.61 18.58 10.90
C GLN A 191 55.67 18.45 11.99
N GLN A 192 56.96 18.41 11.63
CA GLN A 192 58.09 18.37 12.57
C GLN A 192 58.34 19.74 13.23
N ALA A 193 58.29 20.83 12.46
CA ALA A 193 58.45 22.20 12.96
C ALA A 193 57.35 22.59 13.95
N VAL A 194 56.17 22.02 13.79
CA VAL A 194 55.00 22.13 14.69
C VAL A 194 55.23 21.50 16.06
N ARG A 195 56.23 20.62 16.21
CA ARG A 195 56.62 20.00 17.49
C ARG A 195 57.84 20.67 18.16
N GLY A 196 58.37 21.74 17.58
CA GLY A 196 59.48 22.51 18.16
C GLY A 196 58.99 23.57 19.16
N ASP A 197 59.91 24.09 19.99
CA ASP A 197 59.62 25.05 21.07
C ASP A 197 59.16 26.45 20.57
N GLU A 198 59.46 26.83 19.32
CA GLU A 198 59.04 28.09 18.70
C GLU A 198 58.25 27.86 17.41
N CYS A 199 56.92 27.74 17.52
CA CYS A 199 56.01 27.67 16.39
C CYS A 199 55.33 29.03 16.15
N PHE A 200 55.14 29.43 14.88
CA PHE A 200 54.41 30.66 14.53
C PHE A 200 52.92 30.61 14.92
N LEU A 201 52.37 29.42 15.18
CA LEU A 201 51.03 29.22 15.76
C LEU A 201 51.01 29.37 17.28
N GLY A 202 52.14 29.71 17.91
CA GLY A 202 52.29 29.83 19.36
C GLY A 202 52.62 28.51 20.05
N THR A 203 52.37 28.45 21.36
CA THR A 203 52.70 27.29 22.19
C THR A 203 51.79 26.11 21.83
N PHE A 204 52.38 24.93 21.67
CA PHE A 204 51.64 23.68 21.46
C PHE A 204 50.79 23.36 22.69
N LEU A 205 49.50 23.11 22.47
CA LEU A 205 48.56 22.73 23.52
C LEU A 205 48.38 21.22 23.54
N THR A 206 47.83 20.66 22.45
CA THR A 206 47.55 19.22 22.35
C THR A 206 47.40 18.76 20.90
N GLY A 207 47.33 17.44 20.67
CA GLY A 207 47.08 16.89 19.35
C GLY A 207 46.56 15.46 19.37
N GLY A 208 45.90 15.04 18.29
CA GLY A 208 45.26 13.73 18.23
C GLY A 208 44.65 13.39 16.87
N GLU A 209 44.35 12.11 16.71
CA GLU A 209 43.79 11.52 15.49
C GLU A 209 42.26 11.41 15.56
N GLY A 210 41.62 11.25 14.39
CA GLY A 210 40.19 10.98 14.29
C GLY A 210 39.30 12.22 14.42
N ALA A 211 39.83 13.39 14.06
CA ALA A 211 39.02 14.61 13.87
C ALA A 211 38.52 14.67 12.43
N TYR A 212 37.30 15.18 12.23
CA TYR A 212 36.72 15.32 10.89
C TYR A 212 36.60 16.79 10.51
N LEU A 213 37.18 17.17 9.38
CA LEU A 213 37.09 18.52 8.83
C LEU A 213 35.97 18.59 7.79
N TYR A 214 35.07 19.55 7.98
CA TYR A 214 33.97 19.89 7.08
C TYR A 214 34.17 21.33 6.58
N SER A 215 33.80 21.57 5.33
CA SER A 215 33.69 22.91 4.75
C SER A 215 32.22 23.27 4.53
N GLY A 216 31.92 24.58 4.50
CA GLY A 216 30.64 25.10 4.01
C GLY A 216 30.34 24.75 2.54
N ASN A 217 31.33 24.27 1.78
CA ASN A 217 31.09 23.73 0.45
C ASN A 217 30.33 22.39 0.56
N LEU A 218 29.03 22.42 0.23
CA LEU A 218 28.12 21.25 0.23
C LEU A 218 28.57 20.10 -0.69
N GLN A 219 29.56 20.34 -1.57
CA GLN A 219 30.10 19.34 -2.49
C GLN A 219 31.37 18.68 -1.95
N SER A 220 31.97 19.24 -0.89
CA SER A 220 33.11 18.68 -0.19
C SER A 220 32.68 17.51 0.68
N TRP A 221 33.55 16.51 0.75
CA TRP A 221 33.38 15.38 1.66
C TRP A 221 34.04 15.71 3.00
N PRO A 222 33.52 15.20 4.13
CA PRO A 222 34.24 15.28 5.38
C PRO A 222 35.54 14.49 5.31
N GLU A 223 36.62 15.12 5.76
CA GLU A 223 37.95 14.52 5.73
C GLU A 223 38.40 14.14 7.13
N GLU A 224 38.80 12.88 7.30
CA GLU A 224 39.34 12.38 8.56
C GLU A 224 40.84 12.68 8.62
N GLY A 225 41.30 13.32 9.69
CA GLY A 225 42.69 13.68 9.83
C GLY A 225 43.13 13.88 11.27
N ASN A 226 44.38 14.29 11.39
CA ASN A 226 45.03 14.57 12.66
C ASN A 226 44.98 16.08 12.91
N VAL A 227 44.52 16.49 14.08
CA VAL A 227 44.46 17.90 14.46
C VAL A 227 45.40 18.17 15.62
N ASN A 228 46.20 19.25 15.49
CA ASN A 228 47.07 19.78 16.53
C ASN A 228 46.63 21.21 16.86
N PHE A 229 46.43 21.49 18.14
CA PHE A 229 45.98 22.78 18.65
C PHE A 229 47.14 23.54 19.30
N PHE A 230 47.17 24.86 19.07
CA PHE A 230 48.17 25.79 19.60
C PHE A 230 47.49 27.02 20.20
N SER A 231 48.22 27.85 20.95
CA SER A 231 47.65 29.07 21.52
C SER A 231 47.08 30.04 20.48
N ASN A 232 47.71 30.17 19.30
CA ASN A 232 47.32 31.10 18.23
C ASN A 232 46.76 30.44 16.95
N GLY A 233 46.39 29.16 16.98
CA GLY A 233 45.77 28.51 15.82
C GLY A 233 45.78 26.98 15.88
N LEU A 234 45.52 26.34 14.75
CA LEU A 234 45.54 24.88 14.64
C LEU A 234 46.20 24.41 13.34
N LEU A 235 46.68 23.17 13.36
CA LEU A 235 47.17 22.44 12.19
C LEU A 235 46.29 21.21 11.98
N PHE A 236 45.65 21.11 10.82
CA PHE A 236 44.98 19.89 10.38
C PHE A 236 45.88 19.15 9.39
N SER A 237 46.14 17.87 9.60
CA SER A 237 47.01 17.07 8.73
C SER A 237 46.22 15.94 8.11
N HIS A 238 46.17 15.94 6.79
CA HIS A 238 45.49 14.93 5.99
C HIS A 238 46.50 14.10 5.20
N HIS A 239 46.25 12.80 5.07
CA HIS A 239 47.20 11.86 4.48
C HIS A 239 47.37 12.00 2.96
N HIS A 240 46.43 12.67 2.29
CA HIS A 240 46.42 12.80 0.83
C HIS A 240 47.04 14.10 0.32
N HIS A 241 46.68 15.25 0.89
CA HIS A 241 47.14 16.57 0.43
C HIS A 241 47.97 17.34 1.45
N GLY A 242 48.39 16.70 2.54
CA GLY A 242 49.29 17.28 3.53
C GLY A 242 48.59 18.15 4.57
N SER A 243 49.35 19.08 5.12
CA SER A 243 48.90 19.88 6.26
C SER A 243 48.25 21.21 5.85
N ILE A 244 47.18 21.56 6.55
CA ILE A 244 46.44 22.82 6.48
C ILE A 244 46.70 23.59 7.78
N VAL A 245 47.26 24.78 7.64
CA VAL A 245 47.62 25.66 8.75
C VAL A 245 46.53 26.73 8.90
N ILE A 246 45.89 26.82 10.06
CA ILE A 246 44.84 27.81 10.33
C ILE A 246 45.27 28.68 11.52
N SER A 247 45.85 29.86 11.23
CA SER A 247 46.17 30.88 12.25
C SER A 247 44.92 31.66 12.65
N LYS A 248 44.83 32.04 13.94
CA LYS A 248 43.81 32.96 14.46
C LYS A 248 43.82 34.31 13.74
N ASP A 249 44.93 34.74 13.17
CA ASP A 249 45.01 36.00 12.39
C ASP A 249 44.08 35.99 11.17
N HIS A 250 43.83 34.81 10.61
CA HIS A 250 42.94 34.60 9.47
C HIS A 250 41.50 34.26 9.90
N MET A 251 41.20 34.18 11.20
CA MET A 251 39.86 33.91 11.71
C MET A 251 39.08 35.22 11.92
N ASN A 252 37.77 35.17 11.66
CA ASN A 252 36.81 36.20 12.03
C ASN A 252 36.14 35.88 13.36
N SER A 253 35.82 34.61 13.58
CA SER A 253 35.13 34.13 14.77
C SER A 253 35.48 32.65 15.00
N ILE A 254 35.44 32.23 16.27
CA ILE A 254 35.56 30.82 16.63
C ILE A 254 34.52 30.48 17.70
N SER A 255 33.70 29.48 17.40
CA SER A 255 32.60 29.05 18.26
C SER A 255 32.64 27.54 18.50
N PHE A 256 32.07 27.09 19.61
CA PHE A 256 32.05 25.69 20.01
C PHE A 256 30.65 25.27 20.40
N TYR A 257 30.19 24.16 19.82
CA TYR A 257 28.92 23.51 20.13
C TYR A 257 29.17 22.10 20.64
N ASP A 258 28.69 21.77 21.84
CA ASP A 258 28.87 20.46 22.48
C ASP A 258 27.55 19.68 22.68
N GLY A 259 26.40 20.34 22.50
CA GLY A 259 25.08 19.72 22.59
C GLY A 259 24.73 19.15 23.98
N ASP A 260 25.45 19.54 25.03
CA ASP A 260 25.19 19.17 26.43
C ASP A 260 25.11 17.65 26.75
N SER A 261 25.55 16.76 25.85
CA SER A 261 25.51 15.30 26.04
C SER A 261 26.73 14.57 25.46
N THR A 262 27.20 13.54 26.18
CA THR A 262 28.28 12.65 25.72
C THR A 262 27.91 11.75 24.53
N SER A 263 26.68 11.86 24.01
CA SER A 263 26.22 11.20 22.79
C SER A 263 26.20 12.11 21.56
N ILE A 264 26.44 13.42 21.73
CA ILE A 264 26.37 14.42 20.66
C ILE A 264 27.78 14.81 20.20
N VAL A 265 27.99 14.85 18.89
CA VAL A 265 29.27 15.27 18.29
C VAL A 265 29.56 16.71 18.65
N ALA A 266 30.73 16.97 19.23
CA ALA A 266 31.19 18.33 19.47
C ALA A 266 31.72 18.94 18.17
N ALA A 267 31.40 20.21 17.93
CA ALA A 267 31.75 20.93 16.72
C ALA A 267 32.46 22.24 17.03
N LEU A 268 33.69 22.38 16.54
CA LEU A 268 34.43 23.63 16.52
C LEU A 268 34.18 24.34 15.19
N LEU A 269 33.60 25.52 15.26
CA LEU A 269 33.10 26.33 14.14
C LEU A 269 34.07 27.48 13.92
N ILE A 270 34.63 27.60 12.71
CA ILE A 270 35.65 28.59 12.38
C ILE A 270 35.18 29.39 11.17
N ASP A 271 34.85 30.66 11.41
CA ASP A 271 34.61 31.63 10.34
C ASP A 271 35.95 32.28 9.98
N PHE A 272 36.30 32.34 8.70
CA PHE A 272 37.61 32.80 8.26
C PHE A 272 37.55 33.97 7.26
N LYS A 273 38.66 34.73 7.17
CA LYS A 273 38.88 35.82 6.22
C LYS A 273 39.25 35.26 4.86
N SER A 274 38.89 35.95 3.78
CA SER A 274 39.25 35.55 2.40
C SER A 274 40.76 35.36 2.17
N SER A 275 41.62 35.98 2.99
CA SER A 275 43.07 35.75 2.99
C SER A 275 43.49 34.30 3.29
N MET A 276 42.60 33.48 3.84
CA MET A 276 42.84 32.06 4.12
C MET A 276 42.60 31.15 2.92
N LEU A 277 41.83 31.59 1.91
CA LEU A 277 41.49 30.78 0.73
C LEU A 277 42.71 30.21 -0.01
N PRO A 278 43.82 30.95 -0.23
CA PRO A 278 45.01 30.38 -0.87
C PRO A 278 45.68 29.25 -0.07
N HIS A 279 45.42 29.16 1.23
CA HIS A 279 45.96 28.17 2.17
C HIS A 279 45.02 26.97 2.36
N LEU A 280 43.83 26.99 1.75
CA LEU A 280 42.89 25.88 1.74
C LEU A 280 42.84 25.20 0.38
N PRO A 281 42.68 23.86 0.35
CA PRO A 281 42.29 23.15 -0.86
C PRO A 281 41.07 23.79 -1.51
N VAL A 282 41.04 23.83 -2.86
CA VAL A 282 39.99 24.49 -3.63
C VAL A 282 38.58 23.98 -3.31
N HIS A 283 38.45 22.70 -2.96
CA HIS A 283 37.15 22.11 -2.61
C HIS A 283 36.63 22.53 -1.24
N PHE A 284 37.44 23.20 -0.42
CA PHE A 284 36.98 23.84 0.81
C PHE A 284 36.60 25.30 0.62
N HIS A 285 36.77 25.85 -0.58
CA HIS A 285 36.29 27.19 -0.91
C HIS A 285 34.76 27.13 -1.00
N GLY A 286 34.10 28.03 -0.28
CA GLY A 286 32.64 28.12 -0.23
C GLY A 286 32.21 29.56 0.03
N SER A 287 30.98 29.90 -0.31
CA SER A 287 30.45 31.26 -0.16
C SER A 287 30.36 31.74 1.29
N SER A 288 30.28 30.80 2.24
CA SER A 288 30.16 31.07 3.68
C SER A 288 31.51 31.30 4.40
N ASN A 289 32.66 31.06 3.73
CA ASN A 289 34.01 31.14 4.33
C ASN A 289 34.07 30.51 5.74
N PHE A 290 33.58 29.27 5.82
CA PHE A 290 33.32 28.58 7.08
C PHE A 290 33.91 27.15 7.06
N LEU A 291 34.50 26.74 8.19
CA LEU A 291 34.95 25.37 8.46
C LEU A 291 34.38 24.84 9.78
N MET A 292 34.10 23.54 9.82
CA MET A 292 33.71 22.84 11.05
C MET A 292 34.66 21.67 11.31
N VAL A 293 35.28 21.64 12.49
CA VAL A 293 36.03 20.47 12.98
C VAL A 293 35.13 19.69 13.94
N ALA A 294 34.70 18.50 13.53
CA ALA A 294 33.90 17.60 14.34
C ALA A 294 34.80 16.68 15.18
N LEU A 295 34.54 16.68 16.49
CA LEU A 295 35.23 15.87 17.49
C LEU A 295 34.24 14.84 18.03
N PHE A 296 34.48 13.56 17.73
CA PHE A 296 33.57 12.50 18.15
C PHE A 296 33.66 12.24 19.66
N PRO A 297 32.51 12.04 20.34
CA PRO A 297 32.50 11.79 21.77
C PRO A 297 33.36 10.58 22.16
N LYS A 298 34.01 10.67 23.32
CA LYS A 298 34.89 9.63 23.88
C LYS A 298 36.16 9.34 23.06
N SER A 299 36.41 10.07 21.97
CA SER A 299 37.71 10.02 21.29
C SER A 299 38.80 10.67 22.14
N LYS A 300 40.06 10.28 21.92
CA LYS A 300 41.21 10.88 22.62
C LYS A 300 41.31 12.38 22.35
N ILE A 301 41.09 12.79 21.11
CA ILE A 301 41.13 14.21 20.72
C ILE A 301 40.00 15.02 21.36
N TYR A 302 38.79 14.45 21.49
CA TYR A 302 37.69 15.08 22.22
C TYR A 302 38.08 15.34 23.67
N GLN A 303 38.62 14.34 24.38
CA GLN A 303 39.06 14.50 25.77
C GLN A 303 40.16 15.54 25.91
N ALA A 304 41.16 15.49 25.02
CA ALA A 304 42.28 16.42 25.00
C ALA A 304 41.85 17.86 24.73
N PHE A 305 40.86 18.08 23.86
CA PHE A 305 40.32 19.41 23.59
C PHE A 305 39.75 20.05 24.86
N TYR A 306 38.94 19.32 25.63
CA TYR A 306 38.38 19.84 26.89
C TYR A 306 39.43 20.09 27.97
N SER A 307 40.44 19.23 28.10
CA SER A 307 41.46 19.37 29.14
C SER A 307 42.49 20.45 28.85
N GLU A 308 42.91 20.60 27.59
CA GLU A 308 44.12 21.36 27.22
C GLU A 308 43.85 22.56 26.29
N VAL A 309 42.71 22.61 25.58
CA VAL A 309 42.44 23.65 24.57
C VAL A 309 41.30 24.59 24.95
N PHE A 310 40.23 24.05 25.54
CA PHE A 310 39.00 24.79 25.81
C PHE A 310 39.23 26.04 26.68
N SER A 311 39.90 25.88 27.83
CA SER A 311 40.14 27.02 28.75
C SER A 311 41.11 28.06 28.17
N PRO A 312 42.29 27.68 27.62
CA PRO A 312 43.21 28.66 27.01
C PRO A 312 42.58 29.46 25.86
N TRP A 313 41.70 28.85 25.06
CA TRP A 313 41.06 29.55 23.95
C TRP A 313 39.86 30.40 24.35
N GLN A 314 39.28 30.16 25.52
CA GLN A 314 38.21 30.98 26.08
C GLN A 314 38.75 32.27 26.71
N GLN A 315 39.97 32.24 27.26
CA GLN A 315 40.62 33.41 27.83
C GLN A 315 40.95 34.44 26.74
N GLN A 316 40.63 35.71 26.99
CA GLN A 316 40.93 36.81 26.07
C GLN A 316 42.42 37.15 26.17
N ASP A 317 43.21 36.65 25.22
CA ASP A 317 44.57 37.16 24.97
C ASP A 317 44.53 38.41 24.06
N ASN A 318 45.68 39.09 23.96
CA ASN A 318 45.90 40.33 23.19
C ASN A 318 45.47 40.29 21.71
N SER A 319 45.09 39.13 21.16
CA SER A 319 44.60 38.92 19.79
C SER A 319 43.11 39.17 19.57
N GLY A 320 42.32 39.39 20.65
CA GLY A 320 40.90 39.79 20.57
C GLY A 320 39.90 38.71 20.15
N LEU A 321 40.37 37.52 19.73
CA LEU A 321 39.56 36.36 19.34
C LEU A 321 39.50 35.33 20.47
N SER A 322 38.34 35.17 21.10
CA SER A 322 38.07 34.14 22.11
C SER A 322 37.02 33.14 21.64
N LEU A 323 37.13 31.90 22.12
CA LEU A 323 36.20 30.81 21.87
C LEU A 323 34.85 31.08 22.54
N LYS A 324 33.78 31.12 21.74
CA LYS A 324 32.41 31.28 22.23
C LYS A 324 31.66 29.96 22.24
N VAL A 325 31.12 29.59 23.40
CA VAL A 325 30.21 28.44 23.48
C VAL A 325 28.83 28.88 22.99
N ILE A 326 28.25 28.12 22.08
CA ILE A 326 26.92 28.37 21.53
C ILE A 326 26.00 27.20 21.79
N GLN A 327 24.70 27.50 21.88
CA GLN A 327 23.63 26.52 21.99
C GLN A 327 23.06 26.20 20.59
N GLU A 328 22.18 25.20 20.50
CA GLU A 328 21.64 24.73 19.20
C GLU A 328 20.92 25.83 18.41
N ASP A 329 20.27 26.77 19.09
CA ASP A 329 19.63 27.95 18.50
C ASP A 329 20.63 28.93 17.86
N GLY A 330 21.89 28.93 18.32
CA GLY A 330 22.98 29.73 17.77
C GLY A 330 23.58 29.20 16.46
N LEU A 331 23.26 27.97 16.05
CA LEU A 331 23.74 27.38 14.79
C LEU A 331 22.95 27.89 13.59
N SER A 332 23.65 28.28 12.52
CA SER A 332 23.02 28.60 11.24
C SER A 332 22.39 27.36 10.59
N VAL A 333 21.49 27.54 9.62
CA VAL A 333 20.85 26.41 8.91
C VAL A 333 21.88 25.51 8.23
N GLU A 334 22.94 26.10 7.68
CA GLU A 334 24.07 25.39 7.07
C GLU A 334 24.86 24.60 8.11
N GLN A 335 25.19 25.21 9.25
CA GLN A 335 25.90 24.56 10.36
C GLN A 335 25.10 23.40 10.95
N LYS A 336 23.78 23.56 11.13
CA LYS A 336 22.88 22.47 11.58
C LYS A 336 22.88 21.29 10.61
N LYS A 337 22.88 21.55 9.30
CA LYS A 337 22.94 20.50 8.28
C LYS A 337 24.26 19.71 8.36
N LEU A 338 25.39 20.41 8.48
CA LEU A 338 26.71 19.77 8.60
C LEU A 338 26.86 19.00 9.91
N HIS A 339 26.39 19.56 11.03
CA HIS A 339 26.40 18.89 12.33
C HIS A 339 25.55 17.62 12.32
N SER A 340 24.33 17.68 11.78
CA SER A 340 23.46 16.50 11.61
C SER A 340 24.12 15.40 10.78
N SER A 341 24.81 15.78 9.69
CA SER A 341 25.62 14.86 8.89
C SER A 341 26.75 14.20 9.70
N ALA A 342 27.48 14.98 10.51
CA ALA A 342 28.51 14.46 11.41
C ALA A 342 27.94 13.52 12.49
N GLN A 343 26.77 13.84 13.04
CA GLN A 343 26.07 13.00 14.00
C GLN A 343 25.63 11.66 13.39
N MET A 344 25.14 11.67 12.15
CA MET A 344 24.79 10.45 11.41
C MET A 344 26.03 9.58 11.14
N LEU A 345 27.14 10.21 10.75
CA LEU A 345 28.41 9.51 10.55
C LEU A 345 28.91 8.87 11.84
N PHE A 346 28.92 9.61 12.96
CA PHE A 346 29.26 9.09 14.28
C PHE A 346 28.37 7.91 14.68
N SER A 347 27.06 8.02 14.50
CA SER A 347 26.09 6.95 14.82
C SER A 347 26.31 5.71 13.96
N ALA A 348 26.64 5.88 12.68
CA ALA A 348 26.95 4.77 11.77
C ALA A 348 28.30 4.08 12.09
N LEU A 349 29.24 4.81 12.69
CA LEU A 349 30.55 4.30 13.10
C LEU A 349 30.54 3.67 14.49
N SER A 350 29.67 4.16 15.38
CA SER A 350 29.53 3.71 16.76
C SER A 350 28.71 2.42 16.85
N HIS A 351 29.33 1.25 16.68
CA HIS A 351 28.69 -0.06 16.92
C HIS A 351 29.52 -0.91 17.90
N PRO A 352 28.88 -1.64 18.85
CA PRO A 352 29.58 -2.57 19.72
C PRO A 352 30.20 -3.72 18.92
N ALA A 353 31.34 -4.24 19.40
CA ALA A 353 32.02 -5.37 18.78
C ALA A 353 31.12 -6.62 18.80
N GLY A 354 30.57 -7.01 17.64
CA GLY A 354 29.79 -8.26 17.50
C GLY A 354 28.68 -8.23 16.45
N GLU A 355 28.13 -7.06 16.10
CA GLU A 355 27.06 -6.95 15.10
C GLU A 355 27.61 -6.68 13.69
N LYS A 356 27.06 -7.37 12.68
CA LYS A 356 27.38 -7.11 11.27
C LYS A 356 27.00 -5.67 10.92
N ARG A 357 28.00 -4.85 10.61
CA ARG A 357 27.85 -3.46 10.16
C ARG A 357 26.83 -3.38 9.02
N SER A 358 25.68 -2.74 9.24
CA SER A 358 24.68 -2.54 8.21
C SER A 358 25.23 -1.61 7.13
N SER A 359 25.46 -2.15 5.92
CA SER A 359 25.97 -1.37 4.79
C SER A 359 25.01 -0.22 4.41
N LEU A 360 23.71 -0.39 4.66
CA LEU A 360 22.69 0.63 4.41
C LEU A 360 22.86 1.84 5.34
N LYS A 361 23.08 1.62 6.65
CA LYS A 361 23.28 2.72 7.62
C LYS A 361 24.50 3.58 7.27
N LEU A 362 25.59 2.93 6.85
CA LEU A 362 26.79 3.63 6.38
C LEU A 362 26.53 4.41 5.08
N LEU A 363 25.68 3.88 4.19
CA LEU A 363 25.28 4.58 2.97
C LEU A 363 24.36 5.76 3.25
N SER A 364 23.40 5.66 4.19
CA SER A 364 22.56 6.79 4.61
C SER A 364 23.38 7.90 5.27
N ALA A 365 24.42 7.56 6.03
CA ALA A 365 25.38 8.55 6.54
C ALA A 365 26.20 9.23 5.42
N LYS A 366 26.42 8.51 4.31
CA LYS A 366 27.14 9.00 3.12
C LYS A 366 26.27 9.77 2.14
N LEU A 367 24.96 9.54 2.18
CA LEU A 367 23.95 10.16 1.33
C LEU A 367 22.78 10.57 2.23
N PRO A 368 22.86 11.74 2.90
CA PRO A 368 21.87 12.15 3.89
C PRO A 368 20.45 12.24 3.32
N GLU A 369 20.34 12.50 2.02
CA GLU A 369 19.06 12.63 1.30
C GLU A 369 18.47 11.29 0.86
N LEU A 370 19.17 10.16 1.08
CA LEU A 370 18.76 8.83 0.62
C LEU A 370 17.43 8.38 1.23
N ASP A 371 17.29 8.50 2.55
CA ASP A 371 16.08 8.01 3.23
C ASP A 371 14.85 8.78 2.75
N TRP A 372 14.96 10.11 2.64
CA TRP A 372 13.91 10.97 2.06
C TRP A 372 13.61 10.60 0.60
N PHE A 373 14.65 10.46 -0.23
CA PHE A 373 14.49 10.12 -1.63
C PHE A 373 13.78 8.76 -1.80
N LEU A 374 14.11 7.75 -0.99
CA LEU A 374 13.44 6.45 -1.04
C LEU A 374 11.94 6.55 -0.72
N GLN A 375 11.55 7.40 0.23
CA GLN A 375 10.13 7.65 0.53
C GLN A 375 9.42 8.31 -0.66
N HIS A 376 10.05 9.35 -1.23
CA HIS A 376 9.53 10.05 -2.40
C HIS A 376 9.45 9.13 -3.63
N PHE A 377 10.49 8.35 -3.86
CA PHE A 377 10.59 7.42 -4.98
C PHE A 377 9.56 6.30 -4.91
N ALA A 378 9.28 5.75 -3.73
CA ALA A 378 8.26 4.73 -3.56
C ALA A 378 6.89 5.18 -4.10
N ILE A 379 6.48 6.41 -3.79
CA ILE A 379 5.19 6.97 -4.25
C ILE A 379 5.23 7.23 -5.76
N SER A 380 6.30 7.90 -6.21
CA SER A 380 6.51 8.27 -7.62
C SER A 380 6.55 7.07 -8.56
N SER A 381 7.05 5.92 -8.08
CA SER A 381 7.24 4.72 -8.88
C SER A 381 5.96 3.92 -9.17
N ILE A 382 4.89 4.14 -8.39
CA ILE A 382 3.68 3.31 -8.44
C ILE A 382 2.67 3.82 -9.47
N SER A 383 2.52 5.13 -9.60
CA SER A 383 1.56 5.71 -10.54
C SER A 383 1.83 7.20 -10.77
N GLN A 384 1.29 7.70 -11.89
CA GLN A 384 1.24 9.12 -12.22
C GLN A 384 -0.03 9.81 -11.67
N GLU A 385 -0.89 9.11 -10.92
CA GLU A 385 -2.06 9.72 -10.32
C GLU A 385 -1.69 10.74 -9.23
N PRO A 386 -2.37 11.91 -9.17
CA PRO A 386 -1.99 12.97 -8.25
C PRO A 386 -2.35 12.65 -6.79
N VAL A 387 -1.47 13.06 -5.89
CA VAL A 387 -1.62 12.97 -4.43
C VAL A 387 -2.15 14.29 -3.88
N MET A 388 -3.02 14.26 -2.87
CA MET A 388 -3.49 15.49 -2.23
C MET A 388 -2.37 16.18 -1.44
N ARG A 389 -2.21 17.50 -1.58
CA ARG A 389 -1.18 18.27 -0.85
C ARG A 389 -1.23 18.07 0.66
N THR A 390 -2.44 17.93 1.23
CA THR A 390 -2.66 17.67 2.66
C THR A 390 -2.12 16.32 3.12
N HIS A 391 -1.96 15.35 2.22
CA HIS A 391 -1.47 14.00 2.53
C HIS A 391 0.02 13.86 2.28
N LEU A 392 0.62 14.69 1.42
CA LEU A 392 2.03 14.57 1.04
C LEU A 392 3.01 14.50 2.22
N PRO A 393 2.90 15.32 3.29
CA PRO A 393 3.80 15.20 4.44
C PRO A 393 3.75 13.82 5.10
N ILE A 394 2.55 13.24 5.24
CA ILE A 394 2.33 11.90 5.80
C ILE A 394 2.97 10.83 4.92
N LEU A 395 2.92 11.03 3.59
CA LEU A 395 3.53 10.10 2.65
C LEU A 395 5.05 10.22 2.59
N LEU A 396 5.65 11.36 2.95
CA LEU A 396 7.10 11.53 2.90
C LEU A 396 7.78 11.34 4.27
N GLN A 397 7.04 11.42 5.38
CA GLN A 397 7.54 11.24 6.75
C GLN A 397 6.70 10.19 7.51
N PRO A 398 7.12 8.92 7.52
CA PRO A 398 6.39 7.83 8.20
C PRO A 398 6.43 7.91 9.73
N ALA A 399 7.39 8.64 10.30
CA ALA A 399 7.60 8.76 11.73
C ALA A 399 7.51 10.25 12.12
N GLU A 400 6.76 10.54 13.19
CA GLU A 400 6.73 11.84 13.90
C GLU A 400 5.75 12.93 13.45
N ILE A 401 4.66 12.59 12.75
CA ILE A 401 3.49 13.47 12.75
C ILE A 401 2.46 12.87 13.69
N ASN A 402 2.50 13.26 14.96
CA ASN A 402 1.29 13.30 15.78
C ASN A 402 0.45 14.45 15.23
N PRO A 403 -0.61 14.21 14.44
CA PRO A 403 -1.45 15.31 14.00
C PRO A 403 -1.98 16.01 15.26
N THR A 404 -1.76 17.32 15.35
CA THR A 404 -2.50 18.15 16.30
C THR A 404 -3.97 18.01 15.93
N HIS A 405 -4.65 17.13 16.66
CA HIS A 405 -6.03 16.74 16.40
C HIS A 405 -6.92 17.98 16.48
N ARG A 406 -7.37 18.47 15.32
CA ARG A 406 -8.59 19.26 15.27
C ARG A 406 -9.73 18.28 15.43
N VAL A 407 -10.30 18.26 16.63
CA VAL A 407 -11.50 17.50 16.95
C VAL A 407 -12.67 18.12 16.15
N GLU A 408 -12.89 17.66 14.93
CA GLU A 408 -14.10 17.97 14.16
C GLU A 408 -15.27 17.16 14.74
N ASN A 409 -15.84 17.67 15.83
CA ASN A 409 -16.79 16.97 16.71
C ASN A 409 -18.19 16.67 16.09
N ASP A 410 -18.47 17.10 14.86
CA ASP A 410 -19.83 17.05 14.28
C ASP A 410 -19.99 16.10 13.06
N LYS A 411 -18.95 15.35 12.65
CA LYS A 411 -19.05 14.40 11.51
C LYS A 411 -19.69 13.07 11.89
N VAL A 412 -20.45 12.47 10.96
CA VAL A 412 -20.99 11.11 11.07
C VAL A 412 -19.88 10.11 10.78
N ILE A 413 -19.65 9.19 11.71
CA ILE A 413 -18.62 8.14 11.55
C ILE A 413 -19.24 6.94 10.87
N ILE A 414 -18.58 6.49 9.80
CA ILE A 414 -18.90 5.30 9.03
C ILE A 414 -18.02 4.15 9.53
N SER A 415 -18.66 3.07 9.99
CA SER A 415 -18.03 1.77 10.20
C SER A 415 -18.46 0.83 9.07
N ILE A 416 -17.50 0.32 8.30
CA ILE A 416 -17.79 -0.60 7.19
C ILE A 416 -17.54 -2.02 7.67
N VAL A 417 -18.52 -2.90 7.50
CA VAL A 417 -18.41 -4.35 7.72
C VAL A 417 -18.58 -5.03 6.37
N THR A 418 -17.53 -5.71 5.91
CA THR A 418 -17.51 -6.42 4.63
C THR A 418 -17.27 -7.91 4.84
N GLY A 419 -17.53 -8.73 3.82
CA GLY A 419 -17.08 -10.10 3.77
C GLY A 419 -17.76 -10.91 2.67
N LEU A 420 -17.22 -12.10 2.42
CA LEU A 420 -17.80 -13.04 1.47
C LEU A 420 -19.20 -13.51 1.90
N PRO A 421 -20.04 -14.01 0.98
CA PRO A 421 -21.34 -14.57 1.36
C PRO A 421 -21.21 -15.68 2.42
N GLY A 422 -22.02 -15.59 3.48
CA GLY A 422 -22.00 -16.55 4.58
C GLY A 422 -20.95 -16.27 5.67
N CYS A 423 -20.20 -15.17 5.62
CA CYS A 423 -19.20 -14.83 6.62
C CYS A 423 -19.74 -14.34 7.98
N HIS A 424 -21.06 -14.33 8.19
CA HIS A 424 -21.74 -13.79 9.37
C HIS A 424 -21.59 -12.27 9.61
N ALA A 425 -21.30 -11.47 8.57
CA ALA A 425 -21.26 -10.01 8.67
C ALA A 425 -22.62 -9.39 9.08
N SER A 426 -23.73 -10.00 8.69
CA SER A 426 -25.08 -9.52 9.05
C SER A 426 -25.37 -9.67 10.54
N GLU A 427 -24.91 -10.77 11.12
CA GLU A 427 -25.04 -11.14 12.52
C GLU A 427 -24.16 -10.25 13.38
N LEU A 428 -22.91 -10.01 12.96
CA LEU A 428 -22.04 -9.01 13.61
C LEU A 428 -22.69 -7.62 13.59
N CYS A 429 -23.25 -7.22 12.45
CA CYS A 429 -23.99 -5.95 12.36
C CYS A 429 -25.19 -5.90 13.31
N ALA A 430 -26.00 -6.96 13.37
CA ALA A 430 -27.14 -7.03 14.27
C ALA A 430 -26.69 -6.93 15.73
N PHE A 431 -25.63 -7.63 16.11
CA PHE A 431 -25.00 -7.54 17.42
C PHE A 431 -24.57 -6.10 17.75
N LEU A 432 -23.83 -5.44 16.86
CA LEU A 432 -23.38 -4.05 17.08
C LEU A 432 -24.55 -3.07 17.25
N VAL A 433 -25.64 -3.25 16.50
CA VAL A 433 -26.85 -2.41 16.61
C VAL A 433 -27.54 -2.62 17.96
N THR A 434 -27.53 -3.83 18.53
CA THR A 434 -28.11 -4.08 19.87
C THR A 434 -27.36 -3.37 21.00
N LEU A 435 -26.09 -3.00 20.79
CA LEU A 435 -25.28 -2.21 21.75
C LEU A 435 -25.66 -0.71 21.81
N HIS A 436 -26.81 -0.33 21.26
CA HIS A 436 -27.33 1.04 21.16
C HIS A 436 -27.18 1.88 22.45
N LYS A 437 -27.28 1.28 23.64
CA LYS A 437 -27.24 2.04 24.90
C LYS A 437 -25.88 2.75 25.13
N GLU A 438 -24.78 2.13 24.69
CA GLU A 438 -23.41 2.57 24.99
C GLU A 438 -22.77 3.41 23.87
N TYR A 439 -23.02 3.10 22.59
CA TYR A 439 -22.25 3.65 21.45
C TYR A 439 -22.98 4.67 20.55
N GLY A 440 -24.18 5.10 20.94
CA GLY A 440 -24.90 6.17 20.24
C GLY A 440 -26.05 5.68 19.36
N ARG A 441 -26.45 6.51 18.40
CA ARG A 441 -27.58 6.25 17.50
C ARG A 441 -27.07 5.72 16.17
N TRP A 442 -27.65 4.60 15.72
CA TRP A 442 -27.22 3.90 14.50
C TRP A 442 -28.11 4.23 13.30
N MET A 443 -27.47 4.46 12.16
CA MET A 443 -28.03 4.33 10.82
C MET A 443 -27.40 3.08 10.19
N VAL A 444 -28.16 2.30 9.43
CA VAL A 444 -27.65 1.08 8.80
C VAL A 444 -27.92 1.13 7.31
N TYR A 445 -26.86 1.07 6.52
CA TYR A 445 -26.93 0.81 5.09
C TYR A 445 -26.66 -0.67 4.86
N ARG A 446 -27.59 -1.35 4.18
CA ARG A 446 -27.40 -2.71 3.69
C ARG A 446 -27.42 -2.68 2.17
N GLN A 447 -26.41 -3.30 1.57
CA GLN A 447 -26.37 -3.55 0.14
C GLN A 447 -27.59 -4.37 -0.27
N ILE A 448 -28.36 -3.86 -1.23
CA ILE A 448 -29.54 -4.55 -1.75
C ILE A 448 -29.06 -5.52 -2.82
N MET A 449 -29.37 -6.82 -2.66
CA MET A 449 -28.95 -7.89 -3.57
C MET A 449 -29.99 -8.18 -4.66
N ASP A 450 -30.89 -7.24 -4.92
CA ASP A 450 -32.05 -7.41 -5.78
C ASP A 450 -31.72 -7.32 -7.29
N SER A 451 -30.45 -7.06 -7.61
CA SER A 451 -29.91 -6.88 -8.95
C SER A 451 -28.72 -7.81 -9.23
N SER A 452 -28.26 -7.85 -10.49
CA SER A 452 -27.12 -8.68 -10.92
C SER A 452 -25.75 -8.07 -10.59
N GLU A 453 -25.68 -6.77 -10.29
CA GLU A 453 -24.45 -6.11 -9.85
C GLU A 453 -24.32 -6.21 -8.33
N CYS A 454 -23.10 -6.46 -7.84
CA CYS A 454 -22.88 -6.51 -6.40
C CYS A 454 -23.08 -5.10 -5.79
N PHE A 455 -22.42 -4.03 -6.26
CA PHE A 455 -22.46 -2.70 -5.64
C PHE A 455 -22.74 -1.55 -6.63
N HIS A 456 -23.66 -0.66 -6.26
CA HIS A 456 -24.01 0.53 -7.04
C HIS A 456 -23.62 1.83 -6.30
N ALA A 457 -22.59 2.51 -6.78
CA ALA A 457 -22.09 3.75 -6.19
C ALA A 457 -23.17 4.85 -6.10
N ALA A 458 -23.98 5.03 -7.15
CA ALA A 458 -25.04 6.05 -7.18
C ALA A 458 -26.13 5.81 -6.13
N HIS A 459 -26.48 4.54 -5.87
CA HIS A 459 -27.46 4.20 -4.83
C HIS A 459 -26.91 4.50 -3.43
N PHE A 460 -25.64 4.14 -3.18
CA PHE A 460 -24.97 4.47 -1.93
C PHE A 460 -24.85 5.99 -1.71
N GLN A 461 -24.46 6.75 -2.72
CA GLN A 461 -24.37 8.21 -2.66
C GLN A 461 -25.73 8.86 -2.36
N ARG A 462 -26.81 8.44 -3.03
CA ARG A 462 -28.17 8.91 -2.72
C ARG A 462 -28.57 8.62 -1.27
N TYR A 463 -28.26 7.43 -0.77
CA TYR A 463 -28.52 7.09 0.63
C TYR A 463 -27.78 8.03 1.60
N LEU A 464 -26.51 8.38 1.32
CA LEU A 464 -25.75 9.32 2.15
C LEU A 464 -26.42 10.71 2.19
N SER A 465 -26.89 11.21 1.04
CA SER A 465 -27.64 12.47 0.98
C SER A 465 -28.91 12.41 1.84
N SER A 466 -29.75 11.37 1.64
CA SER A 466 -30.99 11.20 2.41
C SER A 466 -30.73 11.00 3.91
N ALA A 467 -29.65 10.31 4.29
CA ALA A 467 -29.25 10.11 5.68
C ALA A 467 -28.86 11.44 6.35
N LEU A 468 -28.12 12.29 5.64
CA LEU A 468 -27.74 13.62 6.13
C LEU A 468 -28.95 14.54 6.29
N GLU A 469 -29.85 14.56 5.30
CA GLU A 469 -31.10 15.33 5.37
C GLU A 469 -31.98 14.89 6.55
N ALA A 470 -32.12 13.57 6.75
CA ALA A 470 -32.88 13.02 7.87
C ALA A 470 -32.27 13.39 9.24
N GLN A 471 -30.94 13.49 9.33
CA GLN A 471 -30.25 13.97 10.53
C GLN A 471 -30.51 15.46 10.78
N GLN A 472 -30.36 16.31 9.75
CA GLN A 472 -30.53 17.76 9.85
C GLN A 472 -31.97 18.13 10.25
N ASN A 473 -32.96 17.50 9.62
CA ASN A 473 -34.38 17.71 9.92
C ASN A 473 -34.76 17.31 11.36
N ARG A 474 -34.05 16.35 11.95
CA ARG A 474 -34.28 15.90 13.34
C ARG A 474 -33.53 16.77 14.36
N SER A 475 -32.34 17.29 14.04
CA SER A 475 -31.61 18.18 14.95
C SER A 475 -32.34 19.50 15.22
N VAL A 476 -33.16 19.98 14.27
CA VAL A 476 -34.02 21.16 14.47
C VAL A 476 -35.15 20.90 15.50
N ARG A 477 -35.56 19.65 15.69
CA ARG A 477 -36.68 19.27 16.59
C ARG A 477 -36.25 18.82 17.99
N GLN A 478 -34.98 18.54 18.23
CA GLN A 478 -34.46 18.00 19.51
C GLN A 478 -33.23 18.78 19.99
N SER A 479 -33.42 20.03 20.42
CA SER A 479 -32.36 20.90 20.93
C SER A 479 -32.18 20.86 22.47
N ALA A 480 -32.75 19.88 23.19
CA ALA A 480 -32.77 19.90 24.67
C ALA A 480 -32.17 18.70 25.41
N TYR A 481 -31.78 17.59 24.77
CA TYR A 481 -31.23 16.42 25.51
C TYR A 481 -30.12 15.71 24.72
N ILE A 482 -28.92 15.66 25.33
CA ILE A 482 -27.73 14.82 25.05
C ILE A 482 -27.53 14.51 23.55
N ARG A 483 -26.65 15.29 22.90
CA ARG A 483 -26.20 15.12 21.51
C ARG A 483 -25.36 13.83 21.38
N LYS A 484 -25.98 12.65 21.43
CA LYS A 484 -25.30 11.37 21.15
C LYS A 484 -24.83 11.37 19.69
N LYS A 485 -23.55 11.05 19.48
CA LYS A 485 -22.92 10.99 18.15
C LYS A 485 -23.66 9.97 17.26
N THR A 486 -24.06 10.39 16.06
CA THR A 486 -24.69 9.50 15.08
C THR A 486 -23.62 8.68 14.37
N ARG A 487 -23.81 7.36 14.26
CA ARG A 487 -22.93 6.45 13.54
C ARG A 487 -23.68 5.80 12.38
N LEU A 488 -22.99 5.60 11.27
CA LEU A 488 -23.49 4.88 10.10
C LEU A 488 -22.74 3.55 9.98
N LEU A 489 -23.47 2.44 10.00
CA LEU A 489 -22.93 1.11 9.76
C LEU A 489 -23.23 0.72 8.30
N VAL A 490 -22.20 0.44 7.53
CA VAL A 490 -22.31 0.03 6.12
C VAL A 490 -21.98 -1.45 6.04
N VAL A 491 -22.97 -2.27 5.71
CA VAL A 491 -22.82 -3.72 5.58
C VAL A 491 -22.76 -4.11 4.10
N LEU A 492 -21.62 -4.66 3.71
CA LEU A 492 -21.34 -5.16 2.38
C LEU A 492 -21.20 -6.68 2.48
N GLN A 493 -21.89 -7.42 1.63
CA GLN A 493 -21.77 -8.87 1.54
C GLN A 493 -21.61 -9.27 0.09
N GLY A 494 -20.73 -10.23 -0.19
CA GLY A 494 -20.47 -10.66 -1.56
C GLY A 494 -19.05 -10.40 -2.00
N TYR A 495 -18.90 -10.22 -3.30
CA TYR A 495 -17.61 -10.10 -3.98
C TYR A 495 -17.24 -8.65 -4.28
N THR A 496 -17.87 -7.69 -3.60
CA THR A 496 -17.56 -6.26 -3.72
C THR A 496 -16.21 -5.94 -3.08
N ASP A 497 -15.40 -5.16 -3.79
CA ASP A 497 -14.17 -4.60 -3.24
C ASP A 497 -14.48 -3.36 -2.41
N VAL A 498 -13.88 -3.25 -1.22
CA VAL A 498 -14.18 -2.15 -0.30
C VAL A 498 -13.70 -0.81 -0.85
N ILE A 499 -12.69 -0.83 -1.73
CA ILE A 499 -12.20 0.38 -2.39
C ILE A 499 -13.31 1.08 -3.16
N ASP A 500 -14.24 0.36 -3.78
CA ASP A 500 -15.33 0.94 -4.57
C ASP A 500 -16.28 1.77 -3.69
N VAL A 501 -16.50 1.32 -2.45
CA VAL A 501 -17.33 2.05 -1.47
C VAL A 501 -16.58 3.28 -0.93
N VAL A 502 -15.29 3.15 -0.67
CA VAL A 502 -14.43 4.27 -0.27
C VAL A 502 -14.41 5.34 -1.38
N GLN A 503 -14.22 4.93 -2.63
CA GLN A 503 -14.22 5.81 -3.79
C GLN A 503 -15.59 6.48 -3.95
N ALA A 504 -16.70 5.74 -3.85
CA ALA A 504 -18.05 6.30 -3.94
C ALA A 504 -18.33 7.39 -2.88
N LEU A 505 -17.81 7.24 -1.66
CA LEU A 505 -17.87 8.29 -0.65
C LEU A 505 -17.01 9.50 -1.03
N GLN A 506 -15.79 9.27 -1.52
CA GLN A 506 -14.85 10.34 -1.86
C GLN A 506 -15.26 11.15 -3.10
N THR A 507 -15.94 10.53 -4.05
CA THR A 507 -16.41 11.14 -5.30
C THR A 507 -17.87 11.55 -5.26
N HIS A 508 -18.44 11.70 -4.06
CA HIS A 508 -19.82 12.15 -3.89
C HIS A 508 -20.07 13.48 -4.63
N PRO A 509 -21.15 13.61 -5.43
CA PRO A 509 -21.42 14.82 -6.22
C PRO A 509 -21.58 16.10 -5.38
N ASP A 510 -22.16 15.97 -4.17
CA ASP A 510 -22.26 17.06 -3.19
C ASP A 510 -21.09 17.04 -2.20
N SER A 511 -20.29 18.11 -2.20
CA SER A 511 -19.14 18.31 -1.30
C SER A 511 -19.54 18.48 0.17
N ASN A 512 -20.74 19.00 0.45
CA ASN A 512 -21.27 19.14 1.81
C ASN A 512 -21.59 17.77 2.41
N VAL A 513 -22.17 16.87 1.61
CA VAL A 513 -22.41 15.48 2.01
C VAL A 513 -21.07 14.79 2.27
N LYS A 514 -20.14 14.85 1.31
CA LYS A 514 -18.78 14.28 1.48
C LYS A 514 -18.10 14.72 2.77
N SER A 515 -18.11 16.02 3.06
CA SER A 515 -17.44 16.56 4.25
C SER A 515 -18.15 16.23 5.56
N SER A 516 -19.43 15.84 5.53
CA SER A 516 -20.21 15.47 6.72
C SER A 516 -19.95 14.04 7.22
N PHE A 517 -19.38 13.18 6.37
CA PHE A 517 -19.08 11.78 6.69
C PHE A 517 -17.58 11.52 6.79
N THR A 518 -17.19 10.61 7.67
CA THR A 518 -15.80 10.12 7.76
C THR A 518 -15.77 8.63 8.04
N ILE A 519 -14.83 7.90 7.45
CA ILE A 519 -14.67 6.46 7.72
C ILE A 519 -13.78 6.31 8.95
N GLY A 520 -14.30 5.63 9.97
CA GLY A 520 -13.56 5.35 11.19
C GLY A 520 -12.73 4.07 11.08
N ALA A 521 -13.39 2.96 10.76
CA ALA A 521 -12.79 1.64 10.67
C ALA A 521 -13.49 0.77 9.62
N ILE A 522 -12.73 -0.16 9.05
CA ILE A 522 -13.22 -1.15 8.09
C ILE A 522 -12.88 -2.53 8.64
N THR A 523 -13.91 -3.35 8.77
CA THR A 523 -13.83 -4.69 9.36
C THR A 523 -14.24 -5.73 8.34
N ALA A 524 -13.37 -6.70 8.09
CA ALA A 524 -13.65 -7.83 7.20
C ALA A 524 -14.03 -9.05 8.02
N CYS A 525 -15.22 -9.59 7.78
CA CYS A 525 -15.67 -10.86 8.34
C CYS A 525 -15.20 -12.01 7.47
N VAL A 526 -14.56 -12.99 8.09
CA VAL A 526 -13.93 -14.13 7.45
C VAL A 526 -14.39 -15.38 8.17
N ASP A 527 -15.10 -16.25 7.46
CA ASP A 527 -15.41 -17.59 7.95
C ASP A 527 -14.41 -18.59 7.36
N PRO A 528 -13.49 -19.16 8.17
CA PRO A 528 -12.52 -20.16 7.70
C PRO A 528 -13.09 -21.33 6.88
N LEU A 529 -14.36 -21.71 7.09
CA LEU A 529 -15.03 -22.76 6.33
C LEU A 529 -15.54 -22.32 4.96
N SER A 530 -15.73 -21.02 4.79
CA SER A 530 -16.41 -20.43 3.64
C SER A 530 -15.48 -19.63 2.73
N CYS A 531 -14.18 -19.58 3.03
CA CYS A 531 -13.19 -18.83 2.25
C CYS A 531 -12.54 -19.63 1.11
N TYR A 532 -12.63 -20.97 1.15
CA TYR A 532 -11.98 -21.84 0.18
C TYR A 532 -12.97 -22.47 -0.79
N MET A 533 -12.59 -22.48 -2.06
CA MET A 533 -13.09 -23.38 -3.10
C MET A 533 -12.33 -24.73 -3.03
N GLU A 534 -12.63 -25.63 -3.98
CA GLU A 534 -11.90 -26.90 -4.10
C GLU A 534 -10.40 -26.68 -4.38
N HIS A 535 -9.55 -27.64 -4.01
CA HIS A 535 -8.08 -27.58 -4.15
C HIS A 535 -7.38 -26.41 -3.41
N ARG A 536 -8.01 -25.84 -2.37
CA ARG A 536 -7.48 -24.71 -1.57
C ARG A 536 -7.34 -23.40 -2.35
N PHE A 537 -8.06 -23.24 -3.47
CA PHE A 537 -8.24 -21.91 -4.06
C PHE A 537 -9.09 -21.06 -3.12
N LEU A 538 -8.69 -19.81 -2.87
CA LEU A 538 -9.58 -18.89 -2.17
C LEU A 538 -10.68 -18.43 -3.12
N PHE A 539 -11.86 -18.19 -2.55
CA PHE A 539 -12.89 -17.46 -3.28
C PHE A 539 -12.33 -16.10 -3.74
N PRO A 540 -12.71 -15.63 -4.94
CA PRO A 540 -12.28 -14.34 -5.43
C PRO A 540 -12.54 -13.22 -4.44
N LYS A 541 -11.70 -12.18 -4.45
CA LYS A 541 -11.83 -11.00 -3.56
C LYS A 541 -11.68 -11.27 -2.06
N CYS A 542 -11.45 -12.52 -1.63
CA CYS A 542 -11.26 -12.84 -0.21
C CYS A 542 -10.09 -12.08 0.43
N LEU A 543 -8.91 -12.09 -0.20
CA LEU A 543 -7.73 -11.37 0.31
C LEU A 543 -7.82 -9.87 0.04
N ASP A 544 -8.42 -9.46 -1.08
CA ASP A 544 -8.67 -8.05 -1.40
C ASP A 544 -9.54 -7.37 -0.32
N GLN A 545 -10.55 -8.07 0.18
CA GLN A 545 -11.38 -7.64 1.31
C GLN A 545 -10.64 -7.62 2.65
N CYS A 546 -9.40 -8.12 2.73
CA CYS A 546 -8.55 -8.08 3.91
C CYS A 546 -7.30 -7.19 3.74
N SER A 547 -7.21 -6.47 2.63
CA SER A 547 -6.01 -5.77 2.16
C SER A 547 -5.53 -4.61 3.04
N GLN A 548 -4.21 -4.38 3.01
CA GLN A 548 -3.56 -3.28 3.71
C GLN A 548 -3.96 -1.91 3.15
N GLY A 549 -4.15 -0.93 4.04
CA GLY A 549 -4.52 0.45 3.67
C GLY A 549 -6.03 0.71 3.63
N LEU A 550 -6.84 -0.35 3.58
CA LEU A 550 -8.30 -0.28 3.68
C LEU A 550 -8.80 -0.90 4.99
N VAL A 551 -8.46 -2.16 5.24
CA VAL A 551 -9.05 -2.94 6.34
C VAL A 551 -8.20 -2.80 7.60
N SER A 552 -8.83 -2.38 8.70
CA SER A 552 -8.19 -2.26 10.01
C SER A 552 -8.30 -3.56 10.82
N ASN A 553 -9.43 -4.25 10.71
CA ASN A 553 -9.75 -5.41 11.54
C ASN A 553 -10.24 -6.59 10.68
N VAL A 554 -9.85 -7.79 11.05
CA VAL A 554 -10.34 -9.04 10.47
C VAL A 554 -10.98 -9.86 11.58
N VAL A 555 -12.27 -10.14 11.41
CA VAL A 555 -13.09 -10.89 12.37
C VAL A 555 -13.28 -12.30 11.85
N PHE A 556 -12.77 -13.29 12.58
CA PHE A 556 -12.99 -14.70 12.29
C PHE A 556 -14.29 -15.17 12.93
N THR A 557 -15.20 -15.72 12.12
CA THR A 557 -16.58 -16.03 12.55
C THR A 557 -16.88 -17.51 12.78
N SER A 558 -15.93 -18.40 12.49
CA SER A 558 -15.99 -19.81 12.87
C SER A 558 -14.63 -20.32 13.36
N HIS A 559 -14.62 -21.51 13.98
CA HIS A 559 -13.43 -22.15 14.54
C HIS A 559 -12.72 -21.29 15.61
N THR A 560 -13.44 -20.40 16.28
CA THR A 560 -12.82 -19.47 17.24
C THR A 560 -12.50 -20.13 18.58
N MET A 561 -13.19 -21.23 18.92
CA MET A 561 -12.97 -21.98 20.16
C MET A 561 -11.68 -22.82 20.12
N GLU A 562 -11.20 -23.20 18.94
CA GLU A 562 -9.94 -23.92 18.73
C GLU A 562 -8.92 -23.01 18.04
N GLN A 563 -8.24 -22.16 18.81
CA GLN A 563 -7.25 -21.19 18.28
C GLN A 563 -6.12 -21.83 17.46
N ARG A 564 -5.88 -23.14 17.61
CA ARG A 564 -4.87 -23.91 16.85
C ARG A 564 -5.46 -24.70 15.68
N HIS A 565 -6.71 -24.45 15.30
CA HIS A 565 -7.31 -25.13 14.17
C HIS A 565 -6.47 -24.87 12.89
N PRO A 566 -6.00 -25.91 12.18
CA PRO A 566 -5.03 -25.74 11.09
C PRO A 566 -5.48 -24.77 9.99
N VAL A 567 -6.78 -24.79 9.65
CA VAL A 567 -7.36 -23.91 8.62
C VAL A 567 -7.32 -22.44 9.07
N LEU A 568 -7.61 -22.17 10.35
CA LEU A 568 -7.58 -20.82 10.91
C LEU A 568 -6.15 -20.25 10.91
N VAL A 569 -5.17 -21.04 11.36
CA VAL A 569 -3.76 -20.63 11.39
C VAL A 569 -3.21 -20.37 9.99
N GLN A 570 -3.58 -21.22 9.02
CA GLN A 570 -3.21 -21.02 7.63
C GLN A 570 -3.79 -19.72 7.07
N LEU A 571 -5.08 -19.46 7.31
CA LEU A 571 -5.75 -18.26 6.82
C LEU A 571 -5.22 -16.99 7.49
N GLN A 572 -4.95 -17.02 8.80
CA GLN A 572 -4.28 -15.94 9.51
C GLN A 572 -2.91 -15.61 8.90
N SER A 573 -2.14 -16.64 8.52
CA SER A 573 -0.83 -16.45 7.88
C SER A 573 -0.95 -15.80 6.49
N LEU A 574 -1.92 -16.24 5.69
CA LEU A 574 -2.22 -15.66 4.37
C LEU A 574 -2.66 -14.19 4.50
N ILE A 575 -3.56 -13.90 5.43
CA ILE A 575 -4.06 -12.55 5.66
C ILE A 575 -2.94 -11.64 6.21
N ARG A 576 -2.05 -12.13 7.08
CA ARG A 576 -0.88 -11.35 7.53
C ARG A 576 0.07 -11.01 6.39
N ALA A 577 0.19 -11.87 5.38
CA ALA A 577 0.98 -11.57 4.19
C ALA A 577 0.35 -10.45 3.35
N ALA A 578 -0.99 -10.40 3.27
CA ALA A 578 -1.73 -9.35 2.54
C ALA A 578 -1.88 -8.04 3.34
N ASN A 579 -1.95 -8.14 4.68
CA ASN A 579 -2.13 -7.02 5.59
C ASN A 579 -1.41 -7.30 6.93
N PRO A 580 -0.14 -6.89 7.06
CA PRO A 580 0.65 -7.12 8.26
C PRO A 580 0.11 -6.43 9.51
N THR A 581 -0.61 -5.32 9.32
CA THR A 581 -1.10 -4.42 10.39
C THR A 581 -2.51 -4.73 10.87
N ALA A 582 -3.24 -5.64 10.22
CA ALA A 582 -4.61 -5.99 10.60
C ALA A 582 -4.69 -6.56 12.02
N ALA A 583 -5.67 -6.06 12.80
CA ALA A 583 -6.05 -6.66 14.07
C ALA A 583 -6.92 -7.90 13.83
N PHE A 584 -6.61 -9.01 14.50
CA PHE A 584 -7.35 -10.26 14.38
C PHE A 584 -8.28 -10.43 15.58
N ILE A 585 -9.58 -10.53 15.31
CA ILE A 585 -10.64 -10.63 16.30
C ILE A 585 -11.33 -11.98 16.12
N LEU A 586 -11.62 -12.65 17.22
CA LEU A 586 -12.33 -13.94 17.23
C LEU A 586 -13.77 -13.70 17.70
N ALA A 587 -14.75 -13.93 16.83
CA ALA A 587 -16.17 -13.70 17.13
C ALA A 587 -17.06 -14.80 16.52
N GLU A 588 -17.23 -15.91 17.24
CA GLU A 588 -18.06 -17.03 16.79
C GLU A 588 -19.47 -16.56 16.38
N ASN A 589 -19.92 -16.93 15.18
CA ASN A 589 -21.21 -16.51 14.60
C ASN A 589 -21.42 -14.99 14.60
N GLY A 590 -20.34 -14.20 14.57
CA GLY A 590 -20.40 -12.74 14.61
C GLY A 590 -20.63 -12.13 15.99
N ILE A 591 -20.54 -12.92 17.08
CA ILE A 591 -20.72 -12.43 18.44
C ILE A 591 -19.37 -12.06 19.06
N VAL A 592 -19.16 -10.79 19.37
CA VAL A 592 -17.93 -10.29 19.99
C VAL A 592 -18.08 -10.30 21.50
N THR A 593 -17.10 -10.87 22.20
CA THR A 593 -17.17 -11.05 23.67
C THR A 593 -16.33 -10.05 24.46
N ARG A 594 -15.25 -9.50 23.86
CA ARG A 594 -14.34 -8.54 24.51
C ARG A 594 -14.68 -7.11 24.11
N ASN A 595 -14.76 -6.21 25.08
CA ASN A 595 -15.03 -4.78 24.83
C ASN A 595 -13.92 -4.11 24.01
N GLU A 596 -12.66 -4.46 24.22
CA GLU A 596 -11.52 -3.96 23.43
C GLU A 596 -11.68 -4.25 21.93
N ASP A 597 -12.20 -5.44 21.59
CA ASP A 597 -12.43 -5.82 20.19
C ASP A 597 -13.58 -5.01 19.57
N ILE A 598 -14.60 -4.65 20.37
CA ILE A 598 -15.69 -3.76 19.94
C ILE A 598 -15.15 -2.35 19.66
N GLU A 599 -14.26 -1.84 20.53
CA GLU A 599 -13.61 -0.53 20.33
C GLU A 599 -12.75 -0.50 19.06
N LEU A 600 -12.06 -1.60 18.73
CA LEU A 600 -11.31 -1.72 17.48
C LEU A 600 -12.21 -1.68 16.25
N ILE A 601 -13.33 -2.43 16.26
CA ILE A 601 -14.33 -2.46 15.18
C ILE A 601 -15.00 -1.09 15.00
N LEU A 602 -15.22 -0.37 16.09
CA LEU A 602 -15.90 0.92 16.13
C LEU A 602 -14.95 2.13 16.23
N SER A 603 -13.65 1.92 15.97
CA SER A 603 -12.64 2.97 16.00
C SER A 603 -13.02 4.13 15.08
N GLU A 604 -12.75 5.36 15.54
CA GLU A 604 -13.11 6.58 14.82
C GLU A 604 -12.01 7.05 13.86
N ASN A 605 -10.79 6.50 13.98
CA ASN A 605 -9.60 7.03 13.32
C ASN A 605 -8.66 5.97 12.73
N SER A 606 -8.91 4.67 12.93
CA SER A 606 -8.03 3.60 12.41
C SER A 606 -7.78 3.70 10.91
N PHE A 607 -8.83 4.02 10.14
CA PHE A 607 -8.76 4.20 8.68
C PHE A 607 -7.94 5.43 8.25
N SER A 608 -7.86 6.45 9.11
CA SER A 608 -7.14 7.71 8.85
C SER A 608 -5.72 7.71 9.42
N SER A 609 -5.25 6.59 9.98
CA SER A 609 -3.89 6.51 10.52
C SER A 609 -2.84 6.77 9.43
N PRO A 610 -1.70 7.42 9.77
CA PRO A 610 -0.65 7.73 8.80
C PRO A 610 -0.19 6.54 7.96
N GLN A 611 -0.04 5.38 8.60
CA GLN A 611 0.39 4.14 7.97
C GLN A 611 -0.66 3.60 6.99
N MET A 612 -1.95 3.59 7.37
CA MET A 612 -3.05 3.16 6.51
C MET A 612 -3.19 4.08 5.29
N LEU A 613 -3.12 5.40 5.50
CA LEU A 613 -3.19 6.38 4.42
C LEU A 613 -2.05 6.19 3.43
N ARG A 614 -0.82 5.99 3.93
CA ARG A 614 0.35 5.70 3.10
C ARG A 614 0.15 4.43 2.29
N SER A 615 -0.15 3.31 2.94
CA SER A 615 -0.39 2.04 2.23
C SER A 615 -1.48 2.17 1.19
N ARG A 616 -2.53 2.95 1.44
CA ARG A 616 -3.61 3.15 0.47
C ARG A 616 -3.15 3.84 -0.81
N TYR A 617 -2.31 4.87 -0.72
CA TYR A 617 -1.75 5.53 -1.91
C TYR A 617 -0.82 4.61 -2.70
N LEU A 618 -0.11 3.70 -2.02
CA LEU A 618 0.80 2.75 -2.67
C LEU A 618 0.03 1.57 -3.31
N MET A 619 -1.04 1.09 -2.69
CA MET A 619 -1.80 -0.07 -3.16
C MET A 619 -2.93 0.30 -4.14
N TYR A 620 -3.49 1.50 -4.00
CA TYR A 620 -4.68 1.95 -4.75
C TYR A 620 -4.44 3.32 -5.42
N PRO A 621 -3.49 3.45 -6.35
CA PRO A 621 -3.24 4.73 -7.01
C PRO A 621 -4.51 5.32 -7.65
N GLY A 622 -4.75 6.62 -7.45
CA GLY A 622 -5.95 7.31 -7.96
C GLY A 622 -7.23 7.12 -7.13
N TRP A 623 -7.19 6.36 -6.02
CA TRP A 623 -8.38 6.10 -5.18
C TRP A 623 -9.11 7.36 -4.72
N TYR A 624 -8.38 8.44 -4.42
CA TYR A 624 -8.99 9.65 -3.87
C TYR A 624 -9.89 10.36 -4.90
N GLU A 625 -9.65 10.14 -6.19
CA GLU A 625 -10.45 10.68 -7.30
C GLU A 625 -11.40 9.65 -7.91
N GLY A 626 -11.48 8.45 -7.34
CA GLY A 626 -12.34 7.37 -7.86
C GLY A 626 -11.85 6.76 -9.17
N LYS A 627 -10.53 6.82 -9.44
CA LYS A 627 -9.93 6.31 -10.68
C LYS A 627 -9.37 4.89 -10.56
N PHE A 628 -9.27 4.34 -9.35
CA PHE A 628 -8.77 3.00 -9.16
C PHE A 628 -9.83 1.99 -9.60
N ASP A 629 -9.47 1.08 -10.50
CA ASP A 629 -10.32 -0.03 -10.92
C ASP A 629 -10.00 -1.25 -10.05
N SER A 630 -11.00 -1.76 -9.32
CA SER A 630 -10.87 -2.95 -8.51
C SER A 630 -10.68 -4.22 -9.36
N GLY A 631 -10.94 -4.16 -10.67
CA GLY A 631 -10.68 -5.24 -11.61
C GLY A 631 -11.67 -6.41 -11.50
N SER A 632 -11.70 -7.25 -12.53
CA SER A 632 -12.66 -8.36 -12.62
C SER A 632 -12.39 -9.49 -11.62
N VAL A 633 -13.46 -10.15 -11.21
CA VAL A 633 -13.46 -11.34 -10.34
C VAL A 633 -13.05 -12.58 -11.16
N PHE A 634 -12.05 -13.36 -10.72
CA PHE A 634 -11.66 -14.62 -11.36
C PHE A 634 -11.55 -15.80 -10.37
N PRO A 635 -12.21 -16.95 -10.61
CA PRO A 635 -13.18 -17.17 -11.69
C PRO A 635 -14.41 -16.25 -11.56
N LEU A 636 -15.04 -15.92 -12.69
CA LEU A 636 -16.17 -15.01 -12.70
C LEU A 636 -17.32 -15.58 -11.86
N MET A 637 -17.67 -14.87 -10.79
CA MET A 637 -18.84 -15.18 -9.95
C MET A 637 -20.05 -14.47 -10.53
N VAL A 638 -20.83 -15.22 -11.32
CA VAL A 638 -22.09 -14.75 -11.91
C VAL A 638 -23.15 -14.71 -10.83
N GLN A 639 -23.85 -13.59 -10.75
CA GLN A 639 -24.99 -13.37 -9.86
C GLN A 639 -26.28 -13.34 -10.69
N ILE A 640 -27.18 -14.30 -10.44
CA ILE A 640 -28.50 -14.35 -11.08
C ILE A 640 -29.56 -14.10 -10.01
N CYS A 641 -30.24 -12.96 -10.11
CA CYS A 641 -31.40 -12.63 -9.29
C CYS A 641 -32.67 -13.14 -9.97
N VAL A 642 -33.48 -13.92 -9.24
CA VAL A 642 -34.73 -14.48 -9.71
C VAL A 642 -35.87 -14.04 -8.80
N TRP A 643 -36.82 -13.31 -9.38
CA TRP A 643 -38.02 -12.82 -8.71
C TRP A 643 -39.20 -13.78 -8.89
N PHE A 644 -40.01 -13.96 -7.85
CA PHE A 644 -41.20 -14.82 -7.87
C PHE A 644 -42.23 -14.40 -6.82
N GLY A 645 -43.52 -14.67 -7.09
CA GLY A 645 -44.62 -14.22 -6.24
C GLY A 645 -45.24 -15.28 -5.33
N ARG A 646 -44.93 -16.57 -5.54
CA ARG A 646 -45.57 -17.69 -4.82
C ARG A 646 -44.67 -18.29 -3.74
N PRO A 647 -45.24 -18.80 -2.63
CA PRO A 647 -44.45 -19.39 -1.56
C PRO A 647 -43.83 -20.73 -1.98
N LEU A 648 -42.63 -21.01 -1.46
CA LEU A 648 -41.89 -22.27 -1.66
C LEU A 648 -42.27 -23.32 -0.61
N GLU A 649 -42.03 -24.60 -0.89
CA GLU A 649 -42.16 -25.66 0.11
C GLU A 649 -40.85 -25.79 0.91
N LYS A 650 -40.88 -25.46 2.21
CA LYS A 650 -39.69 -25.40 3.07
C LYS A 650 -38.90 -26.72 3.07
N THR A 651 -39.57 -27.85 3.26
CA THR A 651 -38.92 -29.18 3.31
C THR A 651 -38.21 -29.52 1.99
N ARG A 652 -38.84 -29.21 0.84
CA ARG A 652 -38.22 -29.41 -0.48
C ARG A 652 -37.04 -28.47 -0.67
N PHE A 653 -37.21 -27.19 -0.39
CA PHE A 653 -36.15 -26.20 -0.53
C PHE A 653 -34.90 -26.57 0.28
N VAL A 654 -35.06 -26.94 1.56
CA VAL A 654 -33.95 -27.39 2.40
C VAL A 654 -33.28 -28.64 1.83
N ALA A 655 -34.05 -29.63 1.39
CA ALA A 655 -33.51 -30.85 0.80
C ALA A 655 -32.72 -30.55 -0.50
N ARG A 656 -33.22 -29.65 -1.34
CA ARG A 656 -32.55 -29.24 -2.59
C ARG A 656 -31.26 -28.48 -2.30
N CYS A 657 -31.23 -27.54 -1.35
CA CYS A 657 -30.02 -26.84 -0.95
C CYS A 657 -28.92 -27.81 -0.52
N LYS A 658 -29.26 -28.75 0.37
CA LYS A 658 -28.32 -29.78 0.85
C LYS A 658 -27.79 -30.70 -0.26
N ALA A 659 -28.59 -30.95 -1.30
CA ALA A 659 -28.19 -31.78 -2.42
C ALA A 659 -27.15 -31.10 -3.35
N ILE A 660 -27.07 -29.76 -3.37
CA ILE A 660 -26.17 -29.03 -4.30
C ILE A 660 -24.71 -29.39 -4.03
N GLN A 661 -24.31 -29.58 -2.77
CA GLN A 661 -22.93 -29.90 -2.40
C GLN A 661 -22.37 -31.10 -3.16
N SER A 662 -23.19 -32.14 -3.35
CA SER A 662 -22.81 -33.35 -4.09
C SER A 662 -22.68 -33.16 -5.61
N SER A 663 -23.17 -32.04 -6.13
CA SER A 663 -23.19 -31.72 -7.57
C SER A 663 -22.11 -30.73 -8.01
N ILE A 664 -21.28 -30.24 -7.07
CA ILE A 664 -20.18 -29.33 -7.36
C ILE A 664 -19.10 -30.05 -8.19
N LYS A 665 -18.66 -29.40 -9.26
CA LYS A 665 -17.60 -29.89 -10.16
C LYS A 665 -16.26 -29.21 -9.85
N SER A 666 -15.17 -29.97 -9.85
CA SER A 666 -13.82 -29.48 -9.54
C SER A 666 -13.14 -28.67 -10.64
N SER A 667 -13.47 -28.92 -11.90
CA SER A 667 -13.01 -28.13 -13.05
C SER A 667 -13.91 -28.45 -14.25
N PRO A 668 -14.35 -27.48 -15.07
CA PRO A 668 -14.02 -26.04 -15.07
C PRO A 668 -14.92 -25.17 -14.17
N PHE A 669 -15.38 -25.71 -13.02
CA PHE A 669 -16.34 -25.08 -12.09
C PHE A 669 -17.70 -24.67 -12.71
N SER A 670 -17.93 -24.99 -13.98
CA SER A 670 -19.07 -24.50 -14.76
C SER A 670 -20.39 -25.12 -14.30
N GLY A 671 -21.35 -24.26 -13.95
CA GLY A 671 -22.66 -24.61 -13.41
C GLY A 671 -22.68 -24.80 -11.89
N ASN A 672 -21.58 -24.53 -11.18
CA ASN A 672 -21.55 -24.66 -9.73
C ASN A 672 -22.27 -23.46 -9.06
N ILE A 673 -23.18 -23.77 -8.12
CA ILE A 673 -23.82 -22.78 -7.25
C ILE A 673 -23.13 -22.83 -5.89
N TYR A 674 -22.42 -21.75 -5.52
CA TYR A 674 -21.71 -21.66 -4.24
C TYR A 674 -22.55 -21.02 -3.14
N HIS A 675 -23.34 -20.01 -3.49
CA HIS A 675 -24.17 -19.29 -2.53
C HIS A 675 -25.58 -19.05 -3.06
N ILE A 676 -26.55 -19.13 -2.15
CA ILE A 676 -27.94 -18.73 -2.40
C ILE A 676 -28.34 -17.76 -1.30
N LEU A 677 -28.72 -16.54 -1.68
CA LEU A 677 -29.13 -15.47 -0.77
C LEU A 677 -30.52 -14.96 -1.19
N GLY A 678 -31.32 -14.43 -0.27
CA GLY A 678 -32.51 -13.67 -0.65
C GLY A 678 -33.66 -13.75 0.33
N LYS A 679 -34.84 -13.35 -0.13
CA LYS A 679 -36.07 -13.26 0.66
C LYS A 679 -37.13 -14.17 0.08
N VAL A 680 -37.63 -15.10 0.88
CA VAL A 680 -38.62 -16.08 0.45
C VAL A 680 -39.78 -16.16 1.43
N LYS A 681 -40.96 -16.47 0.93
CA LYS A 681 -42.10 -16.91 1.73
C LYS A 681 -42.22 -18.43 1.63
N PHE A 682 -42.42 -19.10 2.75
CA PHE A 682 -42.67 -20.55 2.75
C PHE A 682 -44.15 -20.85 2.96
N SER A 683 -44.62 -21.99 2.45
CA SER A 683 -46.02 -22.41 2.59
C SER A 683 -46.46 -22.65 4.04
N ASP A 684 -45.51 -22.84 4.96
CA ASP A 684 -45.72 -23.04 6.39
C ASP A 684 -45.58 -21.74 7.23
N SER A 685 -45.32 -20.58 6.60
CA SER A 685 -45.09 -19.31 7.30
C SER A 685 -45.67 -18.11 6.55
N GLU A 686 -46.43 -17.28 7.26
CA GLU A 686 -46.93 -16.01 6.72
C GLU A 686 -45.85 -14.92 6.63
N ARG A 687 -44.77 -15.05 7.41
CA ARG A 687 -43.66 -14.10 7.43
C ARG A 687 -42.65 -14.39 6.32
N THR A 688 -42.12 -13.33 5.73
CA THR A 688 -40.97 -13.39 4.82
C THR A 688 -39.71 -13.77 5.60
N MET A 689 -39.00 -14.77 5.09
CA MET A 689 -37.76 -15.28 5.64
C MET A 689 -36.59 -14.84 4.77
N GLU A 690 -35.51 -14.40 5.40
CA GLU A 690 -34.20 -14.24 4.79
C GLU A 690 -33.50 -15.60 4.78
N VAL A 691 -32.95 -15.97 3.63
CA VAL A 691 -32.27 -17.24 3.42
C VAL A 691 -30.83 -16.97 3.01
N CYS A 692 -29.91 -17.69 3.64
CA CYS A 692 -28.50 -17.71 3.27
C CYS A 692 -28.01 -19.17 3.26
N HIS A 693 -27.60 -19.66 2.10
CA HIS A 693 -27.03 -20.99 1.92
C HIS A 693 -25.59 -20.88 1.44
N ASN A 694 -24.68 -21.54 2.15
CA ASN A 694 -23.34 -21.81 1.67
C ASN A 694 -23.21 -23.29 1.30
N THR A 695 -23.04 -23.56 0.01
CA THR A 695 -23.03 -24.93 -0.51
C THR A 695 -21.82 -25.74 -0.02
N LEU A 696 -20.63 -25.15 0.09
CA LEU A 696 -19.42 -25.91 0.46
C LEU A 696 -19.40 -26.29 1.94
N ALA A 697 -19.81 -25.36 2.81
CA ALA A 697 -20.00 -25.63 4.23
C ALA A 697 -21.28 -26.45 4.52
N ASN A 698 -22.16 -26.62 3.52
CA ASN A 698 -23.50 -27.18 3.65
C ASN A 698 -24.31 -26.54 4.78
N SER A 699 -24.12 -25.23 4.94
CA SER A 699 -24.73 -24.42 5.99
C SER A 699 -25.91 -23.64 5.41
N LEU A 700 -27.08 -23.79 6.01
CA LEU A 700 -28.31 -23.11 5.62
C LEU A 700 -28.88 -22.35 6.81
N SER A 701 -28.91 -21.02 6.69
CA SER A 701 -29.58 -20.12 7.64
C SER A 701 -30.91 -19.66 7.06
N ILE A 702 -31.97 -19.74 7.86
CA ILE A 702 -33.31 -19.26 7.53
C ILE A 702 -33.82 -18.46 8.72
N MET A 703 -33.86 -17.14 8.58
CA MET A 703 -34.18 -16.21 9.66
C MET A 703 -35.36 -15.31 9.24
N PRO A 704 -36.27 -14.91 10.15
CA PRO A 704 -37.27 -13.90 9.82
C PRO A 704 -36.59 -12.58 9.44
N VAL A 705 -37.05 -11.92 8.37
CA VAL A 705 -36.49 -10.62 7.96
C VAL A 705 -36.66 -9.60 9.10
N LEU A 706 -35.55 -9.04 9.58
CA LEU A 706 -35.54 -7.93 10.55
C LEU A 706 -35.69 -6.60 9.79
N GLU A 707 -36.86 -5.98 9.84
CA GLU A 707 -37.04 -4.60 9.39
C GLU A 707 -36.35 -3.65 10.37
N GLY A 708 -35.17 -3.15 9.99
CA GLY A 708 -34.51 -2.06 10.70
C GLY A 708 -35.22 -0.72 10.46
N PRO A 709 -35.02 0.30 11.31
CA PRO A 709 -35.59 1.62 11.09
C PRO A 709 -34.94 2.28 9.87
N THR A 710 -35.58 2.16 8.71
CA THR A 710 -35.25 2.93 7.51
C THR A 710 -35.63 4.41 7.72
N PRO A 711 -34.93 5.35 7.07
CA PRO A 711 -35.37 6.74 7.04
C PRO A 711 -36.80 6.82 6.46
N PRO A 712 -37.64 7.75 6.94
CA PRO A 712 -39.00 7.89 6.44
C PRO A 712 -38.97 8.19 4.93
N PRO A 713 -39.91 7.63 4.14
CA PRO A 713 -39.99 7.90 2.71
C PRO A 713 -40.29 9.39 2.45
N ASP A 714 -39.74 9.90 1.34
CA ASP A 714 -39.93 11.27 0.89
C ASP A 714 -41.41 11.61 0.69
N SER A 715 -41.88 12.68 1.33
CA SER A 715 -43.24 13.19 1.16
C SER A 715 -43.50 13.85 -0.20
N ARG A 716 -42.59 13.71 -1.16
CA ARG A 716 -42.68 14.29 -2.53
C ARG A 716 -42.78 13.25 -3.64
N SER A 717 -42.67 11.95 -3.34
CA SER A 717 -43.07 10.89 -4.28
C SER A 717 -44.56 10.62 -4.10
N THR A 718 -45.34 10.87 -5.15
CA THR A 718 -46.74 10.44 -5.26
C THR A 718 -46.86 8.94 -4.93
N PRO A 719 -47.85 8.51 -4.13
CA PRO A 719 -48.11 7.11 -3.86
C PRO A 719 -48.80 6.48 -5.07
N GLN A 720 -48.02 6.23 -6.12
CA GLN A 720 -48.35 5.29 -7.17
C GLN A 720 -47.22 4.26 -7.22
N ASP A 721 -47.60 3.00 -7.06
CA ASP A 721 -46.84 1.74 -7.14
C ASP A 721 -46.35 1.05 -5.85
N SER A 722 -46.36 1.70 -4.68
CA SER A 722 -45.99 1.03 -3.42
C SER A 722 -47.20 0.54 -2.62
N SER A 723 -48.14 -0.15 -3.28
CA SER A 723 -49.23 -0.90 -2.65
C SER A 723 -49.17 -2.38 -3.05
N GLY A 724 -48.66 -3.24 -2.15
CA GLY A 724 -49.19 -4.60 -2.05
C GLY A 724 -48.53 -5.76 -2.82
N GLN A 725 -47.29 -5.67 -3.28
CA GLN A 725 -46.55 -6.86 -3.74
C GLN A 725 -45.30 -7.07 -2.88
N GLN A 726 -45.39 -7.94 -1.87
CA GLN A 726 -44.21 -8.51 -1.22
C GLN A 726 -43.58 -9.50 -2.21
N GLU A 727 -42.71 -9.01 -3.08
CA GLU A 727 -42.02 -9.84 -4.07
C GLU A 727 -40.90 -10.62 -3.40
N CYS A 728 -40.94 -11.96 -3.53
CA CYS A 728 -39.86 -12.83 -3.09
C CYS A 728 -38.78 -12.86 -4.17
N TYR A 729 -37.52 -12.96 -3.76
CA TYR A 729 -36.41 -13.12 -4.68
C TYR A 729 -35.33 -14.00 -4.09
N LEU A 730 -34.62 -14.70 -4.98
CA LEU A 730 -33.41 -15.44 -4.65
C LEU A 730 -32.29 -15.07 -5.62
N VAL A 731 -31.11 -14.96 -5.06
CA VAL A 731 -29.87 -14.61 -5.73
C VAL A 731 -28.97 -15.81 -5.68
N PHE A 732 -28.64 -16.33 -6.86
CA PHE A 732 -27.76 -17.47 -7.02
C PHE A 732 -26.40 -16.97 -7.48
N ILE A 733 -25.35 -17.31 -6.71
CA ILE A 733 -23.98 -16.88 -6.98
C ILE A 733 -23.13 -18.11 -7.28
N GLY A 734 -22.47 -18.10 -8.43
CA GLY A 734 -21.73 -19.26 -8.91
C GLY A 734 -20.98 -19.03 -10.23
N CYS A 735 -20.40 -20.08 -10.77
CA CYS A 735 -19.62 -20.01 -12.01
C CYS A 735 -20.43 -20.46 -13.21
N SER A 736 -20.46 -19.65 -14.28
CA SER A 736 -21.15 -19.96 -15.55
C SER A 736 -22.62 -20.38 -15.37
N LEU A 737 -23.34 -19.73 -14.44
CA LEU A 737 -24.74 -20.01 -14.20
C LEU A 737 -25.61 -19.58 -15.40
N LYS A 738 -26.70 -20.30 -15.62
CA LYS A 738 -27.73 -19.97 -16.62
C LYS A 738 -29.05 -19.75 -15.91
N GLU A 739 -29.75 -18.66 -16.26
CA GLU A 739 -30.99 -18.27 -15.60
C GLU A 739 -32.06 -19.36 -15.69
N ASP A 740 -32.25 -19.97 -16.87
CA ASP A 740 -33.21 -21.05 -17.06
C ASP A 740 -32.96 -22.26 -16.15
N SER A 741 -31.69 -22.66 -15.99
CA SER A 741 -31.32 -23.77 -15.13
C SER A 741 -31.60 -23.48 -13.65
N VAL A 742 -31.41 -22.24 -13.22
CA VAL A 742 -31.72 -21.78 -11.87
C VAL A 742 -33.24 -21.72 -11.65
N LYS A 743 -33.99 -21.22 -12.63
CA LYS A 743 -35.47 -21.21 -12.60
C LYS A 743 -36.03 -22.63 -12.52
N ASP A 744 -35.51 -23.57 -13.29
CA ASP A 744 -35.90 -24.99 -13.23
C ASP A 744 -35.57 -25.64 -11.90
N TRP A 745 -34.42 -25.29 -11.31
CA TRP A 745 -34.06 -25.74 -9.96
C TRP A 745 -35.05 -25.20 -8.92
N LEU A 746 -35.45 -23.92 -9.05
CA LEU A 746 -36.37 -23.28 -8.11
C LEU A 746 -37.80 -23.84 -8.24
N ARG A 747 -38.27 -24.12 -9.47
CA ARG A 747 -39.54 -24.82 -9.72
C ARG A 747 -39.62 -26.13 -8.95
N GLN A 748 -38.52 -26.88 -8.87
CA GLN A 748 -38.46 -28.15 -8.14
C GLN A 748 -38.58 -28.01 -6.61
N SER A 749 -38.39 -26.79 -6.09
CA SER A 749 -38.59 -26.44 -4.68
C SER A 749 -40.00 -25.91 -4.38
N ALA A 750 -40.80 -25.65 -5.41
CA ALA A 750 -42.21 -25.28 -5.31
C ALA A 750 -43.13 -26.52 -5.43
N LYS A 751 -44.43 -26.29 -5.21
CA LYS A 751 -45.47 -27.32 -5.38
C LYS A 751 -45.45 -27.82 -6.83
N GLN A 752 -45.17 -29.11 -7.02
CA GLN A 752 -45.07 -29.69 -8.35
C GLN A 752 -46.43 -29.87 -9.01
N LYS A 753 -46.49 -29.69 -10.32
CA LYS A 753 -47.66 -30.07 -11.13
C LYS A 753 -47.87 -31.59 -11.02
N PRO A 754 -49.04 -32.06 -10.57
CA PRO A 754 -49.36 -33.49 -10.61
C PRO A 754 -49.26 -34.02 -12.04
N GLN A 755 -48.64 -35.18 -12.22
CA GLN A 755 -48.51 -35.81 -13.55
C GLN A 755 -49.77 -36.61 -13.90
N ARG A 756 -50.16 -36.57 -15.18
CA ARG A 756 -51.24 -37.43 -15.69
C ARG A 756 -50.86 -38.89 -15.50
N LYS A 757 -51.80 -39.69 -15.01
CA LYS A 757 -51.63 -41.14 -14.94
C LYS A 757 -51.84 -41.73 -16.33
N ALA A 758 -50.91 -42.57 -16.79
CA ALA A 758 -51.06 -43.29 -18.06
C ALA A 758 -52.17 -44.33 -17.96
N LEU A 759 -52.94 -44.51 -19.03
CA LEU A 759 -53.95 -45.56 -19.10
C LEU A 759 -53.26 -46.93 -19.00
N LYS A 760 -53.81 -47.80 -18.15
CA LYS A 760 -53.39 -49.19 -18.05
C LYS A 760 -53.78 -49.94 -19.32
N THR A 761 -52.87 -50.77 -19.81
CA THR A 761 -53.15 -51.75 -20.87
C THR A 761 -52.97 -53.15 -20.29
N ARG A 762 -53.52 -54.17 -20.95
CA ARG A 762 -53.43 -55.57 -20.50
C ARG A 762 -51.99 -56.02 -20.20
N GLY A 763 -51.01 -55.56 -20.99
CA GLY A 763 -49.59 -55.86 -20.80
C GLY A 763 -48.92 -55.16 -19.60
N MET A 764 -49.58 -54.17 -18.99
CA MET A 764 -49.07 -53.43 -17.82
C MET A 764 -49.55 -54.02 -16.48
N LEU A 765 -50.42 -55.04 -16.51
CA LEU A 765 -50.89 -55.71 -15.30
C LEU A 765 -49.78 -56.57 -14.72
N THR A 766 -49.42 -56.33 -13.47
CA THR A 766 -48.46 -57.15 -12.73
C THR A 766 -49.05 -58.53 -12.42
N GLN A 767 -48.20 -59.54 -12.25
CA GLN A 767 -48.64 -60.89 -11.84
C GLN A 767 -49.39 -60.89 -10.49
N GLN A 768 -49.16 -59.90 -9.63
CA GLN A 768 -49.91 -59.75 -8.38
C GLN A 768 -51.31 -59.18 -8.63
N GLU A 769 -51.47 -58.21 -9.52
CA GLU A 769 -52.77 -57.68 -9.91
C GLU A 769 -53.62 -58.76 -10.59
N ILE A 770 -53.04 -59.56 -11.49
CA ILE A 770 -53.74 -60.68 -12.16
C ILE A 770 -54.25 -61.70 -11.13
N ARG A 771 -53.41 -62.05 -10.13
CA ARG A 771 -53.84 -62.94 -9.03
C ARG A 771 -54.95 -62.32 -8.19
N ASN A 772 -54.88 -61.04 -7.87
CA ASN A 772 -55.91 -60.35 -7.09
C ASN A 772 -57.25 -60.26 -7.85
N ILE A 773 -57.21 -60.02 -9.17
CA ILE A 773 -58.40 -60.04 -10.04
C ILE A 773 -59.03 -61.43 -10.00
N HIS A 774 -58.22 -62.48 -10.14
CA HIS A 774 -58.69 -63.86 -10.07
C HIS A 774 -59.32 -64.17 -8.71
N VAL A 775 -58.64 -63.88 -7.60
CA VAL A 775 -59.17 -64.13 -6.25
C VAL A 775 -60.51 -63.41 -6.01
N LYS A 776 -60.72 -62.23 -6.59
CA LYS A 776 -61.98 -61.49 -6.41
C LYS A 776 -63.15 -62.06 -7.23
N ARG A 777 -62.87 -62.77 -8.33
CA ARG A 777 -63.87 -63.17 -9.35
C ARG A 777 -63.89 -64.67 -9.67
N HIS A 778 -63.06 -65.49 -9.03
CA HIS A 778 -62.98 -66.94 -9.28
C HIS A 778 -64.23 -67.72 -8.85
N LEU A 779 -65.14 -67.10 -8.10
CA LEU A 779 -66.44 -67.67 -7.70
C LEU A 779 -67.59 -67.19 -8.60
N ASP A 780 -67.31 -66.40 -9.64
CA ASP A 780 -68.31 -65.96 -10.59
C ASP A 780 -68.88 -67.15 -11.40
N PRO A 781 -70.11 -67.06 -11.93
CA PRO A 781 -70.72 -68.14 -12.69
C PRO A 781 -69.87 -68.56 -13.88
N LEU A 782 -69.62 -69.87 -13.99
CA LEU A 782 -68.83 -70.43 -15.08
C LEU A 782 -69.62 -70.41 -16.40
N PRO A 783 -68.94 -70.21 -17.54
CA PRO A 783 -69.56 -70.37 -18.86
C PRO A 783 -70.12 -71.78 -19.05
N ALA A 784 -71.14 -71.90 -19.89
CA ALA A 784 -71.71 -73.20 -20.24
C ALA A 784 -70.62 -74.16 -20.75
N GLY A 785 -70.54 -75.35 -20.16
CA GLY A 785 -69.53 -76.36 -20.50
C GLY A 785 -68.24 -76.30 -19.67
N TYR A 786 -68.15 -75.46 -18.64
CA TYR A 786 -67.05 -75.45 -17.67
C TYR A 786 -67.53 -75.82 -16.26
N PHE A 787 -66.72 -76.58 -15.51
CA PHE A 787 -66.94 -76.85 -14.09
C PHE A 787 -65.62 -76.77 -13.31
N TYR A 788 -65.70 -76.43 -12.02
CA TYR A 788 -64.55 -76.39 -11.14
C TYR A 788 -64.45 -77.70 -10.35
N ASN A 789 -63.33 -78.41 -10.44
CA ASN A 789 -63.18 -79.73 -9.84
C ASN A 789 -62.61 -79.71 -8.40
N GLY A 790 -62.54 -78.53 -7.77
CA GLY A 790 -61.93 -78.33 -6.46
C GLY A 790 -60.46 -77.87 -6.49
N THR A 791 -59.78 -77.99 -7.65
CA THR A 791 -58.39 -77.55 -7.84
C THR A 791 -58.16 -76.71 -9.10
N GLN A 792 -58.85 -77.00 -10.20
CA GLN A 792 -58.68 -76.36 -11.51
C GLN A 792 -60.04 -76.24 -12.22
N PHE A 793 -60.12 -75.33 -13.18
CA PHE A 793 -61.28 -75.20 -14.07
C PHE A 793 -61.13 -76.16 -15.24
N VAL A 794 -62.17 -76.94 -15.53
CA VAL A 794 -62.16 -77.98 -16.57
C VAL A 794 -63.30 -77.76 -17.56
N ASN A 795 -63.01 -77.83 -18.86
CA ASN A 795 -64.01 -77.74 -19.92
C ASN A 795 -64.64 -79.11 -20.24
N PHE A 796 -65.70 -79.13 -21.05
CA PHE A 796 -66.40 -80.34 -21.50
C PHE A 796 -65.50 -81.34 -22.26
N PHE A 797 -64.41 -80.86 -22.88
CA PHE A 797 -63.44 -81.67 -23.60
C PHE A 797 -62.29 -82.20 -22.70
N GLY A 798 -62.25 -81.82 -21.42
CA GLY A 798 -61.25 -82.25 -20.44
C GLY A 798 -60.02 -81.36 -20.30
N ASP A 799 -59.92 -80.22 -21.00
CA ASP A 799 -58.82 -79.27 -20.86
C ASP A 799 -58.90 -78.55 -19.51
N LYS A 800 -57.75 -78.34 -18.86
CA LYS A 800 -57.64 -77.77 -17.52
C LYS A 800 -56.94 -76.41 -17.54
N THR A 801 -57.46 -75.46 -16.76
CA THR A 801 -56.85 -74.13 -16.57
C THR A 801 -56.77 -73.75 -15.09
N ASP A 802 -55.67 -73.11 -14.69
CA ASP A 802 -55.46 -72.63 -13.31
C ASP A 802 -56.21 -71.32 -13.02
N PHE A 803 -56.57 -70.58 -14.06
CA PHE A 803 -57.36 -69.35 -13.96
C PHE A 803 -58.79 -69.59 -14.45
N HIS A 804 -59.72 -68.80 -13.91
CA HIS A 804 -61.11 -68.78 -14.34
C HIS A 804 -61.22 -68.65 -15.88
N PRO A 805 -62.13 -69.38 -16.57
CA PRO A 805 -62.22 -69.35 -18.03
C PRO A 805 -62.48 -67.97 -18.63
N LEU A 806 -63.13 -67.07 -17.85
CA LEU A 806 -63.36 -65.67 -18.20
C LEU A 806 -62.29 -64.70 -17.68
N MET A 807 -61.10 -65.19 -17.31
CA MET A 807 -60.04 -64.35 -16.75
C MET A 807 -59.63 -63.21 -17.70
N ASP A 808 -59.65 -63.46 -19.01
CA ASP A 808 -59.41 -62.44 -20.03
C ASP A 808 -60.45 -61.32 -20.00
N GLN A 809 -61.71 -61.67 -19.76
CA GLN A 809 -62.79 -60.70 -19.59
C GLN A 809 -62.63 -59.93 -18.28
N PHE A 810 -62.29 -60.60 -17.18
CA PHE A 810 -62.08 -59.95 -15.88
C PHE A 810 -60.88 -58.99 -15.88
N MET A 811 -59.82 -59.33 -16.61
CA MET A 811 -58.69 -58.43 -16.84
C MET A 811 -59.10 -57.21 -17.65
N ASN A 812 -59.94 -57.39 -18.69
CA ASN A 812 -60.47 -56.28 -19.48
C ASN A 812 -61.37 -55.37 -18.64
N ASP A 813 -62.31 -55.93 -17.87
CA ASP A 813 -63.22 -55.18 -16.99
C ASP A 813 -62.43 -54.40 -15.93
N TYR A 814 -61.39 -55.01 -15.34
CA TYR A 814 -60.50 -54.34 -14.39
C TYR A 814 -59.71 -53.20 -15.04
N VAL A 815 -59.17 -53.43 -16.24
CA VAL A 815 -58.46 -52.39 -16.99
C VAL A 815 -59.40 -51.25 -17.36
N GLU A 816 -60.63 -51.55 -17.77
CA GLU A 816 -61.64 -50.54 -18.09
C GLU A 816 -62.01 -49.70 -16.86
N GLU A 817 -62.28 -50.33 -15.71
CA GLU A 817 -62.62 -49.61 -14.49
C GLU A 817 -61.43 -48.80 -13.95
N ALA A 818 -60.22 -49.38 -13.96
CA ALA A 818 -59.00 -48.66 -13.57
C ALA A 818 -58.72 -47.47 -14.52
N ASN A 819 -58.98 -47.64 -15.82
CA ASN A 819 -58.86 -46.55 -16.79
C ASN A 819 -59.93 -45.49 -16.58
N ARG A 820 -61.16 -45.86 -16.20
CA ARG A 820 -62.23 -44.93 -15.85
C ARG A 820 -61.87 -44.09 -14.62
N GLU A 821 -61.22 -44.67 -13.62
CA GLU A 821 -60.67 -43.96 -12.46
C GLU A 821 -59.49 -43.05 -12.85
N ILE A 822 -58.57 -43.54 -13.70
CA ILE A 822 -57.44 -42.75 -14.21
C ILE A 822 -57.93 -41.55 -15.04
N GLU A 823 -58.96 -41.74 -15.87
CA GLU A 823 -59.59 -40.67 -16.64
C GLU A 823 -60.32 -39.68 -15.74
N ARG A 824 -61.01 -40.15 -14.69
CA ARG A 824 -61.61 -39.26 -13.69
C ARG A 824 -60.54 -38.40 -13.00
N TYR A 825 -59.46 -39.01 -12.54
CA TYR A 825 -58.32 -38.30 -11.95
C TYR A 825 -57.67 -37.31 -12.95
N ASN A 826 -57.44 -37.72 -14.19
CA ASN A 826 -56.85 -36.86 -15.21
C ASN A 826 -57.78 -35.68 -15.59
N ARG A 827 -59.11 -35.89 -15.62
CA ARG A 827 -60.10 -34.81 -15.81
C ARG A 827 -60.14 -33.85 -14.62
N GLU A 828 -60.09 -34.36 -13.39
CA GLU A 828 -60.00 -33.53 -12.17
C GLU A 828 -58.70 -32.71 -12.15
N LEU A 829 -57.58 -33.28 -12.61
CA LEU A 829 -56.32 -32.57 -12.79
C LEU A 829 -56.37 -31.48 -13.88
N GLU A 830 -57.13 -31.69 -14.97
CA GLU A 830 -57.30 -30.69 -16.03
C GLU A 830 -58.16 -29.51 -15.60
N GLN A 831 -59.13 -29.74 -14.71
CA GLN A 831 -59.94 -28.68 -14.10
C GLN A 831 -59.17 -27.89 -13.04
N GLN A 832 -58.08 -28.44 -12.51
CA GLN A 832 -57.25 -27.76 -11.51
C GLN A 832 -56.27 -26.81 -12.21
N GLU A 833 -56.52 -25.50 -12.08
CA GLU A 833 -55.60 -24.48 -12.58
C GLU A 833 -54.24 -24.57 -11.88
N TYR A 834 -53.22 -24.99 -12.64
CA TYR A 834 -51.83 -24.95 -12.21
C TYR A 834 -51.16 -23.74 -12.82
N HIS A 835 -50.63 -22.90 -11.96
CA HIS A 835 -49.89 -21.71 -12.37
C HIS A 835 -48.41 -21.86 -12.02
N ASP A 836 -47.54 -21.40 -12.90
CA ASP A 836 -46.10 -21.45 -12.69
C ASP A 836 -45.67 -20.52 -11.54
N LEU A 837 -44.49 -20.80 -10.97
CA LEU A 837 -43.87 -20.00 -9.91
C LEU A 837 -43.62 -18.54 -10.36
N PHE A 838 -43.37 -18.36 -11.65
CA PHE A 838 -43.01 -17.08 -12.28
C PHE A 838 -44.17 -16.41 -13.03
N GLU A 839 -45.35 -17.03 -13.08
CA GLU A 839 -46.54 -16.39 -13.64
C GLU A 839 -47.05 -15.31 -12.68
N GLN A 840 -47.20 -14.08 -13.17
CA GLN A 840 -47.85 -13.01 -12.42
C GLN A 840 -49.30 -13.41 -12.13
N LYS A 841 -49.78 -13.11 -10.92
CA LYS A 841 -51.21 -13.26 -10.63
C LYS A 841 -52.00 -12.39 -11.63
N PRO A 842 -53.08 -12.92 -12.24
CA PRO A 842 -53.96 -12.11 -13.07
C PRO A 842 -54.57 -10.93 -12.30
#